data_AF-A0A535L0V5-F1
#
_entry.id   AF-A0A535L0V5-F1
#
_cell.length_a   1.000
_cell.length_b   1.000
_cell.length_c   1.000
_cell.angle_alpha   90.00
_cell.angle_beta   90.00
_cell.angle_gamma   90.00
#
_symmetry.space_group_name_H-M   'P 1'
#
loop_
_entity.id
_entity.type
_entity.pdbx_description
1 polymer ?
#
loop_
_entity_poly.entity_id
_entity_poly.type
_entity_poly.pdbx_seq_one_letter_code
_entity_poly.pdbx_strand_id
1 'polypeptide(L)'
;MRFSLQDVKKQVQRRGGDLYVGLHCLRPGELRTEIERLIAYHEQLIGQPRRQFSLDDARARIGDYRLAHCLVNTLSAWYYWRQANWSKVLEQIGSEARRCLEEAGITSPVYLRLALFNYVNEHYQGFLDAAVRTEALQSFAASYRISVPDLEYLLVLDSDEEELLVREVAQPPTAQDVATLYNQWAFEAALFNASSVHFLIDCNAFENVKDMQDINAQPAALQPTGTGVGAVIKRLCYLARVLGVYYDLAYEGSVFSTTPLLHLTLYGPQEMTGAPQQYGMRLARLCRMLLGYGAPRRQNTKDTRTKLLSSAIVEAEATIHFLQRSYCFVMDNDILALLPPITESNQAHENVEKPSMVVQLPDMSTVFDSSIEQSFAEAFSSLENSQAVDGWHLIREPEPLLLDHGILIPDFVLIRDSRRIYVEILGFWTPAYRERKIQKLQQLQGREDIVLAIPVEARGPFAGIASLFPIVWYDGQLSVTELLSLLRNRYDDFAGRLASIKVAAVQKLVENEGLLSERACYELLHCYRRSELALAAGHVIRVIGQSVAFAPGIGLYRVDWMEQLRTSFVEWIGSVGKLPLADVMRQSRERWPTLADCEDAALEAMLGLWPQVRVHRTSIFEAMVELTDNAGTQFIAPNIPNNEAMPDNVPTRKPSREKLTVP
;
A
#
# COMPACT_ATOMS: atom_id res chain seq x y z
N MET A 1 11.34 20.94 -0.61
CA MET A 1 11.52 21.35 -2.02
C MET A 1 12.58 22.44 -2.04
N ARG A 2 13.57 22.37 -2.94
CA ARG A 2 14.77 23.22 -2.83
C ARG A 2 14.67 24.56 -3.58
N PHE A 3 13.78 24.67 -4.58
CA PHE A 3 13.45 25.93 -5.26
C PHE A 3 11.98 26.30 -5.08
N SER A 4 11.64 27.59 -5.06
CA SER A 4 10.28 28.03 -5.39
C SER A 4 10.17 28.18 -6.90
N LEU A 5 9.03 27.79 -7.49
CA LEU A 5 8.77 28.06 -8.91
C LEU A 5 8.84 29.55 -9.24
N GLN A 6 8.61 30.44 -8.26
CA GLN A 6 8.74 31.89 -8.44
C GLN A 6 10.18 32.32 -8.66
N ASP A 7 11.13 31.65 -8.01
CA ASP A 7 12.56 31.93 -8.09
C ASP A 7 13.18 31.38 -9.37
N VAL A 8 12.57 30.35 -9.97
CA VAL A 8 13.05 29.79 -11.24
C VAL A 8 12.83 30.79 -12.38
N LYS A 9 13.92 31.06 -13.10
CA LYS A 9 13.90 31.86 -14.34
C LYS A 9 13.13 31.09 -15.42
N LYS A 10 12.18 31.77 -16.05
CA LYS A 10 11.21 31.17 -16.96
C LYS A 10 10.74 32.17 -18.00
N GLN A 11 10.32 31.66 -19.15
CA GLN A 11 9.73 32.42 -20.24
C GLN A 11 8.30 31.99 -20.43
N VAL A 12 7.42 32.94 -20.76
CA VAL A 12 6.01 32.69 -21.06
C VAL A 12 5.78 32.97 -22.54
N GLN A 13 5.13 32.05 -23.22
CA GLN A 13 4.72 32.18 -24.62
C GLN A 13 3.21 32.00 -24.73
N ARG A 14 2.57 32.69 -25.67
CA ARG A 14 1.16 32.49 -25.98
C ARG A 14 1.03 31.82 -27.34
N ARG A 15 0.34 30.68 -27.40
CA ARG A 15 0.07 29.94 -28.65
C ARG A 15 -1.37 29.52 -28.67
N GLY A 16 -2.10 29.80 -29.75
CA GLY A 16 -3.49 29.34 -29.93
C GLY A 16 -4.53 29.86 -28.92
N GLY A 17 -4.17 30.79 -28.02
CA GLY A 17 -5.03 31.24 -26.92
C GLY A 17 -4.50 30.82 -25.55
N ASP A 18 -3.75 29.72 -25.51
CA ASP A 18 -3.18 29.11 -24.32
C ASP A 18 -1.82 29.72 -23.95
N LEU A 19 -1.49 29.61 -22.66
CA LEU A 19 -0.24 30.09 -22.09
C LEU A 19 0.70 28.91 -21.88
N TYR A 20 1.89 29.01 -22.44
CA TYR A 20 2.97 28.05 -22.27
C TYR A 20 4.08 28.66 -21.43
N VAL A 21 4.76 27.82 -20.66
CA VAL A 21 5.90 28.21 -19.84
C VAL A 21 7.10 27.34 -20.18
N GLY A 22 8.22 27.98 -20.50
CA GLY A 22 9.52 27.33 -20.66
C GLY A 22 10.41 27.68 -19.47
N LEU A 23 11.00 26.66 -18.84
CA LEU A 23 12.02 26.87 -17.81
C LEU A 23 13.34 27.21 -18.47
N HIS A 24 14.10 28.12 -17.86
CA HIS A 24 15.46 28.40 -18.32
C HIS A 24 16.41 27.35 -17.74
N CYS A 25 16.62 26.27 -18.47
CA CYS A 25 17.63 25.26 -18.17
C CYS A 25 18.99 25.64 -18.78
N LEU A 26 20.06 25.35 -18.06
CA LEU A 26 21.43 25.59 -18.46
C LEU A 26 21.90 24.52 -19.45
N ARG A 27 22.39 24.93 -20.60
CA ARG A 27 22.98 24.04 -21.60
C ARG A 27 24.41 23.64 -21.21
N PRO A 28 24.94 22.53 -21.74
CA PRO A 28 26.34 22.15 -21.50
C PRO A 28 27.31 23.30 -21.86
N GLY A 29 28.13 23.70 -20.90
CA GLY A 29 29.08 24.81 -21.05
C GLY A 29 28.51 26.22 -20.86
N GLU A 30 27.19 26.39 -20.75
CA GLU A 30 26.56 27.67 -20.41
C GLU A 30 26.90 28.08 -18.97
N LEU A 31 27.28 29.35 -18.78
CA LEU A 31 27.68 29.92 -17.49
C LEU A 31 28.79 29.15 -16.74
N ARG A 32 29.61 28.37 -17.48
CA ARG A 32 30.65 27.54 -16.89
C ARG A 32 31.59 28.36 -16.00
N THR A 33 32.11 29.47 -16.52
CA THR A 33 33.08 30.32 -15.82
C THR A 33 32.46 31.01 -14.61
N GLU A 34 31.20 31.43 -14.72
CA GLU A 34 30.43 32.07 -13.66
C GLU A 34 30.15 31.10 -12.51
N ILE A 35 29.78 29.85 -12.83
CA ILE A 35 29.59 28.79 -11.85
C ILE A 35 30.92 28.40 -11.22
N GLU A 36 32.02 28.27 -11.99
CA GLU A 36 33.37 28.03 -11.45
C GLU A 36 33.79 29.12 -10.46
N ARG A 37 33.49 30.40 -10.75
CA ARG A 37 33.72 31.52 -9.81
C ARG A 37 32.85 31.43 -8.55
N LEU A 38 31.60 30.99 -8.69
CA LEU A 38 30.70 30.80 -7.55
C LEU A 38 31.14 29.65 -6.65
N ILE A 39 31.63 28.55 -7.23
CA ILE A 39 32.25 27.43 -6.50
C ILE A 39 33.50 27.92 -5.76
N ALA A 40 34.40 28.63 -6.46
CA ALA A 40 35.62 29.18 -5.85
C ALA A 40 35.31 30.12 -4.67
N TYR A 41 34.21 30.88 -4.75
CA TYR A 41 33.75 31.71 -3.63
C TYR A 41 33.29 30.89 -2.42
N HIS A 42 32.56 29.79 -2.62
CA HIS A 42 32.18 28.90 -1.52
C HIS A 42 33.41 28.18 -0.92
N GLU A 43 34.36 27.77 -1.76
CA GLU A 43 35.62 27.16 -1.30
C GLU A 43 36.42 28.09 -0.39
N GLN A 44 36.46 29.39 -0.69
CA GLN A 44 37.12 30.41 0.15
C GLN A 44 36.46 30.59 1.52
N LEU A 45 35.16 30.30 1.62
CA LEU A 45 34.37 30.45 2.83
C LEU A 45 34.31 29.18 3.68
N ILE A 46 34.95 28.08 3.28
CA ILE A 46 34.99 26.86 4.09
C ILE A 46 35.60 27.16 5.46
N GLY A 47 34.88 26.78 6.52
CA GLY A 47 35.26 27.04 7.90
C GLY A 47 35.03 28.48 8.38
N GLN A 48 34.52 29.37 7.52
CA GLN A 48 34.12 30.72 7.90
C GLN A 48 32.65 30.76 8.35
N PRO A 49 32.28 31.69 9.24
CA PRO A 49 30.90 31.87 9.70
C PRO A 49 30.01 32.46 8.60
N ARG A 50 28.73 32.10 8.63
CA ARG A 50 27.72 32.48 7.62
C ARG A 50 27.57 33.97 7.42
N ARG A 51 27.78 34.80 8.45
CA ARG A 51 27.81 36.27 8.33
C ARG A 51 28.84 36.80 7.32
N GLN A 52 29.89 36.04 6.99
CA GLN A 52 30.86 36.42 5.95
C GLN A 52 30.35 36.13 4.53
N PHE A 53 29.29 35.32 4.38
CA PHE A 53 28.68 35.07 3.09
C PHE A 53 27.84 36.27 2.65
N SER A 54 28.33 37.00 1.64
CA SER A 54 27.58 38.02 0.91
C SER A 54 26.77 37.39 -0.22
N LEU A 55 25.45 37.54 -0.16
CA LEU A 55 24.53 37.15 -1.23
C LEU A 55 24.70 38.04 -2.48
N ASP A 56 25.03 39.33 -2.29
CA ASP A 56 25.23 40.27 -3.39
C ASP A 56 26.51 39.96 -4.17
N ASP A 57 27.55 39.49 -3.49
CA ASP A 57 28.77 39.00 -4.10
C ASP A 57 28.51 37.73 -4.92
N ALA A 58 27.67 36.82 -4.42
CA ALA A 58 27.24 35.64 -5.16
C ALA A 58 26.42 36.03 -6.41
N ARG A 59 25.54 37.02 -6.30
CA ARG A 59 24.75 37.56 -7.42
C ARG A 59 25.64 38.23 -8.47
N ALA A 60 26.61 39.03 -8.06
CA ALA A 60 27.53 39.73 -8.97
C ALA A 60 28.34 38.76 -9.85
N ARG A 61 28.64 37.56 -9.37
CA ARG A 61 29.37 36.53 -10.13
C ARG A 61 28.56 35.89 -11.25
N ILE A 62 27.24 35.81 -11.10
CA ILE A 62 26.33 35.18 -12.09
C ILE A 62 25.67 36.24 -12.99
N GLY A 63 25.41 37.44 -12.48
CA GLY A 63 24.78 38.56 -13.20
C GLY A 63 23.25 38.54 -13.22
N ASP A 64 22.61 37.38 -13.03
CA ASP A 64 21.15 37.23 -12.92
C ASP A 64 20.75 36.84 -11.49
N TYR A 65 19.87 37.62 -10.87
CA TYR A 65 19.52 37.45 -9.45
C TYR A 65 18.77 36.14 -9.16
N ARG A 66 17.89 35.70 -10.08
CA ARG A 66 17.10 34.47 -9.93
C ARG A 66 18.00 33.27 -10.06
N LEU A 67 18.85 33.31 -11.08
CA LEU A 67 19.78 32.24 -11.36
C LEU A 67 20.84 32.11 -10.26
N ALA A 68 21.37 33.23 -9.76
CA ALA A 68 22.30 33.24 -8.63
C ALA A 68 21.69 32.59 -7.39
N HIS A 69 20.45 32.97 -7.03
CA HIS A 69 19.75 32.39 -5.89
C HIS A 69 19.57 30.87 -6.04
N CYS A 70 19.10 30.41 -7.19
CA CYS A 70 18.95 28.98 -7.45
C CYS A 70 20.29 28.24 -7.47
N LEU A 71 21.36 28.82 -8.03
CA LEU A 71 22.69 28.19 -8.07
C LEU A 71 23.32 28.11 -6.67
N VAL A 72 23.19 29.15 -5.84
CA VAL A 72 23.59 29.10 -4.42
C VAL A 72 22.83 28.00 -3.69
N ASN A 73 21.51 27.90 -3.90
CA ASN A 73 20.74 26.80 -3.34
C ASN A 73 21.20 25.45 -3.90
N THR A 74 21.55 25.36 -5.18
CA THR A 74 22.08 24.12 -5.81
C THR A 74 23.35 23.64 -5.12
N LEU A 75 24.24 24.56 -4.77
CA LEU A 75 25.47 24.27 -4.03
C LEU A 75 25.21 23.68 -2.63
N SER A 76 23.99 23.81 -2.08
CA SER A 76 23.58 23.10 -0.85
C SER A 76 23.66 21.58 -0.91
N ALA A 77 23.82 21.00 -2.10
CA ALA A 77 24.07 19.56 -2.26
C ALA A 77 25.51 19.14 -1.91
N TRP A 78 26.45 20.10 -1.86
CA TRP A 78 27.86 19.84 -1.54
C TRP A 78 28.34 20.64 -0.32
N TYR A 79 27.79 21.84 -0.13
CA TYR A 79 28.16 22.77 0.93
C TYR A 79 26.97 23.01 1.85
N TYR A 80 27.13 22.87 3.15
CA TYR A 80 26.06 23.18 4.09
C TYR A 80 26.59 23.91 5.30
N TRP A 81 25.71 24.70 5.90
CA TRP A 81 25.99 25.45 7.11
C TRP A 81 25.80 24.51 8.30
N ARG A 82 26.83 24.44 9.15
CA ARG A 82 26.81 23.59 10.34
C ARG A 82 27.09 24.42 11.59
N GLN A 83 26.22 24.28 12.57
CA GLN A 83 26.39 24.86 13.90
C GLN A 83 27.74 24.46 14.52
N ALA A 84 28.43 25.43 15.12
CA ALA A 84 29.69 25.19 15.79
C ALA A 84 29.47 24.32 17.04
N ASN A 85 30.40 23.41 17.31
CA ASN A 85 30.29 22.53 18.47
C ASN A 85 30.75 23.26 19.73
N TRP A 86 29.84 23.43 20.69
CA TRP A 86 30.10 24.08 21.99
C TRP A 86 31.38 23.59 22.67
N SER A 87 31.54 22.27 22.85
CA SER A 87 32.70 21.69 23.52
C SER A 87 34.01 21.98 22.78
N LYS A 88 34.01 21.89 21.45
CA LYS A 88 35.19 22.20 20.63
C LYS A 88 35.60 23.67 20.71
N VAL A 89 34.62 24.58 20.78
CA VAL A 89 34.88 26.02 20.93
C VAL A 89 35.45 26.31 22.32
N LEU A 90 34.92 25.69 23.37
CA LEU A 90 35.47 25.83 24.73
C LEU A 90 36.90 25.30 24.86
N GLU A 91 37.25 24.22 24.15
CA GLU A 91 38.62 23.73 24.09
C GLU A 91 39.60 24.74 23.49
N GLN A 92 39.14 25.56 22.53
CA GLN A 92 39.94 26.62 21.93
C GLN A 92 40.11 27.84 22.85
N ILE A 93 39.09 28.15 23.66
CA ILE A 93 39.11 29.27 24.61
C ILE A 93 40.01 28.97 25.81
N GLY A 94 39.94 27.75 26.36
CA GLY A 94 40.87 27.30 27.40
C GLY A 94 40.28 26.29 28.40
N SER A 95 41.14 25.44 28.97
CA SER A 95 40.76 24.36 29.88
C SER A 95 40.15 24.85 31.21
N GLU A 96 40.57 26.02 31.70
CA GLU A 96 40.04 26.58 32.95
C GLU A 96 38.61 27.11 32.78
N ALA A 97 38.36 27.85 31.70
CA ALA A 97 37.02 28.33 31.34
C ALA A 97 36.03 27.18 31.18
N ARG A 98 36.44 26.13 30.46
CA ARG A 98 35.64 24.90 30.28
C ARG A 98 35.25 24.30 31.63
N ARG A 99 36.21 24.12 32.54
CA ARG A 99 35.94 23.55 33.88
C ARG A 99 34.95 24.41 34.67
N CYS A 100 35.13 25.73 34.70
CA CYS A 100 34.25 26.63 35.43
C CYS A 100 32.80 26.63 34.89
N LEU A 101 32.64 26.59 33.56
CA LEU A 101 31.32 26.50 32.94
C LEU A 101 30.66 25.13 33.18
N GLU A 102 31.41 24.04 33.09
CA GLU A 102 30.91 22.69 33.37
C GLU A 102 30.50 22.51 34.85
N GLU A 103 31.31 23.01 35.80
CA GLU A 103 30.99 23.01 37.24
C GLU A 103 29.74 23.82 37.57
N ALA A 104 29.49 24.90 36.82
CA ALA A 104 28.27 25.71 36.92
C ALA A 104 27.06 25.12 36.18
N GLY A 105 27.19 23.96 35.54
CA GLY A 105 26.12 23.32 34.77
C GLY A 105 25.79 24.00 33.44
N ILE A 106 26.67 24.87 32.93
CA ILE A 106 26.47 25.61 31.68
C ILE A 106 27.00 24.76 30.51
N THR A 107 26.08 24.07 29.83
CA THR A 107 26.42 23.11 28.76
C THR A 107 26.09 23.58 27.35
N SER A 108 25.49 24.77 27.20
CA SER A 108 25.12 25.33 25.89
C SER A 108 24.99 26.86 25.94
N PRO A 109 24.93 27.53 24.77
CA PRO A 109 24.67 28.98 24.68
C PRO A 109 23.38 29.42 25.36
N VAL A 110 22.35 28.55 25.39
CA VAL A 110 21.07 28.81 26.05
C VAL A 110 21.26 28.91 27.56
N TYR A 111 22.00 27.97 28.15
CA TYR A 111 22.31 28.01 29.59
C TYR A 111 23.20 29.19 29.97
N LEU A 112 24.13 29.56 29.08
CA LEU A 112 25.00 30.72 29.32
C LEU A 112 24.20 32.03 29.32
N ARG A 113 23.28 32.21 28.37
CA ARG A 113 22.34 33.34 28.34
C ARG A 113 21.49 33.39 29.61
N LEU A 114 20.96 32.24 30.05
CA LEU A 114 20.17 32.17 31.29
C LEU A 114 20.99 32.58 32.52
N ALA A 115 22.24 32.09 32.63
CA ALA A 115 23.14 32.48 33.72
C ALA A 115 23.43 33.99 33.71
N LEU A 116 23.66 34.56 32.53
CA LEU A 116 23.86 36.01 32.38
C LEU A 116 22.61 36.80 32.77
N PHE A 117 21.43 36.36 32.35
CA PHE A 117 20.17 37.04 32.69
C PHE A 117 19.88 36.97 34.19
N ASN A 118 20.16 35.84 34.85
CA ASN A 118 20.04 35.71 36.30
C ASN A 118 20.99 36.66 37.02
N TYR A 119 22.26 36.71 36.60
CA TYR A 119 23.24 37.64 37.14
C TYR A 119 22.79 39.11 37.01
N VAL A 120 22.27 39.48 35.84
CA VAL A 120 21.74 40.84 35.60
C VAL A 120 20.51 41.14 36.46
N ASN A 121 19.62 40.17 36.65
CA ASN A 121 18.47 40.31 37.55
C ASN A 121 18.89 40.54 39.00
N GLU A 122 19.88 39.79 39.49
CA GLU A 122 20.35 39.84 40.87
C GLU A 122 21.14 41.12 41.18
N HIS A 123 22.01 41.55 40.26
CA HIS A 123 22.95 42.64 40.52
C HIS A 123 22.53 44.00 39.93
N TYR A 124 21.64 44.01 38.93
CA TYR A 124 21.28 45.21 38.16
C TYR A 124 19.76 45.36 37.96
N GLN A 125 18.94 44.68 38.76
CA GLN A 125 17.46 44.74 38.69
C GLN A 125 16.89 44.40 37.31
N GLY A 126 17.61 43.57 36.54
CA GLY A 126 17.15 43.04 35.25
C GLY A 126 17.41 43.96 34.05
N PHE A 127 18.09 45.09 34.23
CA PHE A 127 18.40 46.02 33.14
C PHE A 127 19.84 46.52 33.20
N LEU A 128 20.56 46.39 32.07
CA LEU A 128 21.89 46.97 31.90
C LEU A 128 21.80 48.19 30.97
N ASP A 129 22.04 49.38 31.52
CA ASP A 129 22.23 50.57 30.70
C ASP A 129 23.60 50.57 30.00
N ALA A 130 23.78 51.47 29.02
CA ALA A 130 25.02 51.52 28.23
C ALA A 130 26.27 51.92 29.04
N ALA A 131 26.11 52.62 30.17
CA ALA A 131 27.23 53.08 30.98
C ALA A 131 27.80 51.95 31.85
N VAL A 132 26.95 51.04 32.35
CA VAL A 132 27.34 49.95 33.25
C VAL A 132 27.50 48.59 32.56
N ARG A 133 27.01 48.44 31.31
CA ARG A 133 27.06 47.17 30.56
C ARG A 133 28.46 46.56 30.48
N THR A 134 29.48 47.36 30.17
CA THR A 134 30.84 46.85 29.99
C THR A 134 31.40 46.29 31.30
N GLU A 135 31.22 46.99 32.42
CA GLU A 135 31.66 46.54 33.74
C GLU A 135 30.92 45.27 34.19
N ALA A 136 29.61 45.21 33.94
CA ALA A 136 28.78 44.05 34.26
C ALA A 136 29.22 42.80 33.48
N LEU A 137 29.46 42.92 32.17
CA LEU A 137 29.93 41.81 31.34
C LEU A 137 31.35 41.37 31.73
N GLN A 138 32.24 42.31 32.08
CA GLN A 138 33.57 41.98 32.60
C GLN A 138 33.50 41.18 33.90
N SER A 139 32.62 41.60 34.83
CA SER A 139 32.44 40.94 36.13
C SER A 139 31.84 39.53 35.98
N PHE A 140 30.84 39.39 35.10
CA PHE A 140 30.26 38.08 34.77
C PHE A 140 31.29 37.17 34.09
N ALA A 141 32.00 37.66 33.06
CA ALA A 141 33.01 36.90 32.33
C ALA A 141 34.16 36.43 33.25
N ALA A 142 34.59 37.28 34.19
CA ALA A 142 35.63 36.96 35.17
C ALA A 142 35.24 35.78 36.08
N SER A 143 33.96 35.64 36.43
CA SER A 143 33.44 34.54 37.26
C SER A 143 33.65 33.17 36.61
N TYR A 144 33.65 33.13 35.27
CA TYR A 144 33.86 31.92 34.48
C TYR A 144 35.23 31.85 33.80
N ARG A 145 36.16 32.75 34.14
CA ARG A 145 37.52 32.80 33.56
C ARG A 145 37.53 32.91 32.03
N ILE A 146 36.53 33.59 31.46
CA ILE A 146 36.46 33.88 30.01
C ILE A 146 36.70 35.37 29.77
N SER A 147 37.16 35.73 28.57
CA SER A 147 37.22 37.12 28.14
C SER A 147 35.83 37.63 27.75
N VAL A 148 35.61 38.95 27.77
CA VAL A 148 34.33 39.52 27.31
C VAL A 148 34.06 39.20 25.83
N PRO A 149 35.03 39.30 24.91
CA PRO A 149 34.82 38.84 23.53
C PRO A 149 34.41 37.37 23.41
N ASP A 150 35.02 36.47 24.20
CA ASP A 150 34.66 35.05 24.20
C ASP A 150 33.25 34.83 24.76
N LEU A 151 32.88 35.55 25.82
CA LEU A 151 31.51 35.55 26.34
C LEU A 151 30.51 35.98 25.27
N GLU A 152 30.76 37.12 24.61
CA GLU A 152 29.89 37.63 23.55
C GLU A 152 29.74 36.64 22.40
N TYR A 153 30.84 36.00 21.98
CA TYR A 153 30.82 34.96 20.96
C TYR A 153 30.03 33.71 21.40
N LEU A 154 30.27 33.21 22.62
CA LEU A 154 29.58 32.03 23.16
C LEU A 154 28.07 32.25 23.31
N LEU A 155 27.63 33.48 23.60
CA LEU A 155 26.21 33.83 23.75
C LEU A 155 25.41 33.70 22.44
N VAL A 156 26.09 33.88 21.29
CA VAL A 156 25.48 33.82 19.95
C VAL A 156 25.94 32.62 19.13
N LEU A 157 26.66 31.68 19.74
CA LEU A 157 27.26 30.54 19.04
C LEU A 157 26.25 29.65 18.32
N ASP A 158 25.01 29.58 18.83
CA ASP A 158 23.90 28.83 18.23
C ASP A 158 23.05 29.64 17.23
N SER A 159 23.51 30.84 16.84
CA SER A 159 22.88 31.66 15.80
C SER A 159 23.20 31.13 14.41
N ASP A 160 22.26 31.24 13.48
CA ASP A 160 22.46 30.94 12.05
C ASP A 160 23.66 31.71 11.47
N GLU A 161 23.95 32.92 11.96
CA GLU A 161 25.06 33.76 11.49
C GLU A 161 26.45 33.19 11.81
N GLU A 162 26.57 32.37 12.86
CA GLU A 162 27.83 31.73 13.29
C GLU A 162 27.99 30.31 12.76
N GLU A 163 27.03 29.81 11.98
CA GLU A 163 27.18 28.53 11.30
C GLU A 163 28.41 28.55 10.39
N LEU A 164 29.21 27.48 10.46
CA LEU A 164 30.41 27.36 9.65
C LEU A 164 30.09 26.64 8.34
N LEU A 165 30.62 27.11 7.22
CA LEU A 165 30.46 26.42 5.94
C LEU A 165 31.30 25.14 5.93
N VAL A 166 30.69 24.01 5.61
CA VAL A 166 31.35 22.72 5.53
C VAL A 166 31.04 22.06 4.18
N ARG A 167 32.03 21.34 3.64
CA ARG A 167 31.85 20.47 2.47
C ARG A 167 31.90 19.01 2.89
N GLU A 168 30.91 18.22 2.48
CA GLU A 168 30.80 16.79 2.83
C GLU A 168 31.76 15.92 2.01
N VAL A 169 31.98 16.29 0.75
CA VAL A 169 32.81 15.54 -0.21
C VAL A 169 34.26 16.04 -0.25
N ALA A 170 35.19 15.15 -0.62
CA ALA A 170 36.61 15.47 -0.65
C ALA A 170 37.00 16.50 -1.74
N GLN A 171 36.26 16.55 -2.85
CA GLN A 171 36.53 17.45 -3.98
C GLN A 171 35.33 18.37 -4.25
N PRO A 172 35.56 19.60 -4.73
CA PRO A 172 34.47 20.49 -5.12
C PRO A 172 33.74 19.93 -6.35
N PRO A 173 32.44 20.25 -6.54
CA PRO A 173 31.71 19.86 -7.74
C PRO A 173 32.28 20.56 -8.97
N THR A 174 32.08 19.98 -10.15
CA THR A 174 32.35 20.69 -11.41
C THR A 174 31.19 21.63 -11.73
N ALA A 175 31.45 22.66 -12.56
CA ALA A 175 30.36 23.53 -13.03
C ALA A 175 29.26 22.76 -13.79
N GLN A 176 29.63 21.68 -14.48
CA GLN A 176 28.66 20.82 -15.16
C GLN A 176 27.78 20.04 -14.16
N ASP A 177 28.32 19.58 -13.05
CA ASP A 177 27.54 18.90 -12.00
C ASP A 177 26.50 19.85 -11.40
N VAL A 178 26.92 21.09 -11.09
CA VAL A 178 26.04 22.12 -10.56
C VAL A 178 24.97 22.50 -11.58
N ALA A 179 25.32 22.70 -12.86
CA ALA A 179 24.36 23.02 -13.90
C ALA A 179 23.32 21.91 -14.12
N THR A 180 23.78 20.65 -14.13
CA THR A 180 22.92 19.47 -14.29
C THR A 180 21.94 19.33 -13.13
N LEU A 181 22.42 19.53 -11.89
CA LEU A 181 21.57 19.47 -10.71
C LEU A 181 20.60 20.66 -10.62
N TYR A 182 21.04 21.85 -11.02
CA TYR A 182 20.16 23.03 -11.16
C TYR A 182 19.00 22.73 -12.10
N ASN A 183 19.26 22.17 -13.28
CA ASN A 183 18.23 21.81 -14.26
C ASN A 183 17.22 20.84 -13.65
N GLN A 184 17.71 19.81 -12.94
CA GLN A 184 16.87 18.85 -12.25
C GLN A 184 15.93 19.53 -11.24
N TRP A 185 16.46 20.38 -10.36
CA TRP A 185 15.66 21.02 -9.32
C TRP A 185 14.70 22.08 -9.88
N ALA A 186 15.08 22.77 -10.96
CA ALA A 186 14.20 23.69 -11.68
C ALA A 186 13.01 22.93 -12.30
N PHE A 187 13.29 21.81 -12.97
CA PHE A 187 12.29 20.93 -13.56
C PHE A 187 11.34 20.35 -12.51
N GLU A 188 11.88 19.82 -11.41
CA GLU A 188 11.07 19.28 -10.31
C GLU A 188 10.27 20.35 -9.57
N ALA A 189 10.75 21.60 -9.55
CA ALA A 189 9.99 22.71 -8.99
C ALA A 189 8.73 23.02 -9.79
N ALA A 190 8.74 22.82 -11.12
CA ALA A 190 7.53 22.92 -11.93
C ALA A 190 6.56 21.78 -11.62
N LEU A 191 7.03 20.54 -11.61
CA LEU A 191 6.21 19.35 -11.32
C LEU A 191 5.60 19.36 -9.92
N PHE A 192 6.36 19.80 -8.92
CA PHE A 192 5.88 19.92 -7.55
C PHE A 192 4.68 20.88 -7.42
N ASN A 193 4.62 21.92 -8.25
CA ASN A 193 3.56 22.92 -8.27
C ASN A 193 2.50 22.66 -9.36
N ALA A 194 2.61 21.53 -10.08
CA ALA A 194 1.64 21.16 -11.10
C ALA A 194 0.29 20.78 -10.46
N SER A 195 -0.81 21.20 -11.06
CA SER A 195 -2.16 20.73 -10.74
C SER A 195 -2.44 19.37 -11.37
N SER A 196 -1.82 19.10 -12.51
CA SER A 196 -1.85 17.81 -13.19
C SER A 196 -0.61 17.64 -14.05
N VAL A 197 -0.20 16.40 -14.29
CA VAL A 197 0.83 15.99 -15.24
C VAL A 197 0.24 14.92 -16.13
N HIS A 198 0.26 15.15 -17.42
CA HIS A 198 -0.30 14.28 -18.43
C HIS A 198 0.82 13.62 -19.24
N PHE A 199 0.68 12.32 -19.46
CA PHE A 199 1.55 11.52 -20.31
C PHE A 199 0.73 10.81 -21.37
N LEU A 200 1.18 10.87 -22.62
CA LEU A 200 0.70 10.05 -23.72
C LEU A 200 1.69 8.90 -23.93
N ILE A 201 1.23 7.67 -23.81
CA ILE A 201 2.10 6.48 -23.79
C ILE A 201 1.72 5.55 -24.95
N ASP A 202 2.69 5.20 -25.79
CA ASP A 202 2.54 4.18 -26.82
C ASP A 202 2.65 2.79 -26.19
N CYS A 203 1.52 2.07 -26.14
CA CYS A 203 1.48 0.76 -25.54
C CYS A 203 2.20 -0.33 -26.38
N ASN A 204 2.39 -0.12 -27.69
CA ASN A 204 3.07 -1.08 -28.56
C ASN A 204 4.58 -1.10 -28.35
N ALA A 205 5.16 0.01 -27.85
CA ALA A 205 6.57 0.07 -27.46
C ALA A 205 6.95 -1.01 -26.42
N PHE A 206 5.96 -1.57 -25.71
CA PHE A 206 6.16 -2.64 -24.72
C PHE A 206 6.01 -4.06 -25.28
N GLU A 207 5.40 -4.24 -26.45
CA GLU A 207 5.20 -5.56 -27.07
C GLU A 207 6.43 -6.05 -27.83
N ASN A 208 7.14 -5.13 -28.51
CA ASN A 208 8.32 -5.38 -29.35
C ASN A 208 9.57 -5.94 -28.61
N VAL A 209 9.47 -6.20 -27.29
CA VAL A 209 10.58 -6.67 -26.46
C VAL A 209 10.51 -8.19 -26.20
N LYS A 210 9.34 -8.82 -26.39
CA LYS A 210 9.21 -10.28 -26.24
C LYS A 210 9.97 -11.06 -27.30
N ASP A 211 10.11 -10.52 -28.50
CA ASP A 211 10.82 -11.17 -29.62
C ASP A 211 12.34 -11.30 -29.41
N MET A 212 12.91 -10.69 -28.37
CA MET A 212 14.36 -10.73 -28.13
C MET A 212 14.77 -11.61 -26.93
N GLN A 213 13.83 -12.30 -26.26
CA GLN A 213 14.16 -13.14 -25.08
C GLN A 213 13.68 -14.60 -25.11
N ASP A 214 12.78 -15.01 -26.01
CA ASP A 214 12.28 -16.39 -26.03
C ASP A 214 12.74 -17.17 -27.29
N ILE A 215 13.93 -17.78 -27.23
CA ILE A 215 14.28 -18.94 -28.08
C ILE A 215 14.29 -20.25 -27.30
N ASN A 216 14.29 -20.25 -25.96
CA ASN A 216 14.34 -21.51 -25.19
C ASN A 216 13.59 -21.45 -23.85
N ALA A 217 12.29 -21.75 -23.84
CA ALA A 217 11.62 -22.31 -22.65
C ALA A 217 10.30 -23.03 -23.03
N GLN A 218 10.18 -24.29 -22.62
CA GLN A 218 8.99 -25.15 -22.76
C GLN A 218 7.84 -24.74 -21.80
N PRO A 219 6.58 -25.15 -22.08
CA PRO A 219 5.40 -24.62 -21.42
C PRO A 219 5.09 -25.34 -20.10
N ALA A 220 4.86 -24.59 -19.01
CA ALA A 220 4.33 -25.12 -17.76
C ALA A 220 3.22 -24.21 -17.18
N ALA A 221 2.03 -24.83 -17.05
CA ALA A 221 0.85 -24.56 -16.22
C ALA A 221 0.58 -23.18 -15.57
N LEU A 222 -0.62 -22.65 -15.89
CA LEU A 222 -1.53 -21.86 -15.03
C LEU A 222 -0.88 -20.76 -14.17
N GLN A 223 -0.31 -19.76 -14.83
CA GLN A 223 -0.29 -18.38 -14.34
C GLN A 223 -1.03 -17.51 -15.36
N PRO A 224 -1.83 -16.49 -14.96
CA PRO A 224 -2.40 -15.57 -15.93
C PRO A 224 -1.27 -14.72 -16.53
N THR A 225 -0.71 -15.19 -17.63
CA THR A 225 0.22 -14.46 -18.48
C THR A 225 -0.56 -13.34 -19.17
N GLY A 226 -0.66 -12.18 -18.53
CA GLY A 226 -1.02 -10.95 -19.22
C GLY A 226 0.05 -10.64 -20.26
N THR A 227 -0.26 -10.87 -21.54
CA THR A 227 0.55 -10.41 -22.67
C THR A 227 0.12 -9.00 -23.07
N GLY A 228 1.07 -8.13 -23.42
CA GLY A 228 0.81 -6.76 -23.89
C GLY A 228 0.35 -5.75 -22.82
N VAL A 229 -0.38 -4.72 -23.27
CA VAL A 229 -0.75 -3.46 -22.61
C VAL A 229 -1.20 -3.55 -21.13
N GLY A 230 -1.92 -4.61 -20.74
CA GLY A 230 -2.46 -4.77 -19.38
C GLY A 230 -1.38 -4.81 -18.28
N ALA A 231 -0.19 -5.35 -18.58
CA ALA A 231 0.92 -5.38 -17.63
C ALA A 231 1.53 -3.98 -17.39
N VAL A 232 1.53 -3.14 -18.43
CA VAL A 232 2.02 -1.74 -18.36
C VAL A 232 1.09 -0.92 -17.48
N ILE A 233 -0.22 -1.02 -17.71
CA ILE A 233 -1.25 -0.36 -16.92
C ILE A 233 -1.11 -0.71 -15.45
N LYS A 234 -1.07 -2.01 -15.11
CA LYS A 234 -0.90 -2.46 -13.73
C LYS A 234 0.34 -1.85 -13.07
N ARG A 235 1.45 -1.76 -13.81
CA ARG A 235 2.68 -1.15 -13.30
C ARG A 235 2.54 0.36 -13.07
N LEU A 236 1.96 1.10 -14.02
CA LEU A 236 1.74 2.55 -13.88
C LEU A 236 0.85 2.84 -12.66
N CYS A 237 -0.26 2.11 -12.53
CA CYS A 237 -1.15 2.14 -11.37
C CYS A 237 -0.37 1.89 -10.08
N TYR A 238 0.38 0.80 -10.01
CA TYR A 238 1.16 0.47 -8.82
C TYR A 238 2.18 1.55 -8.45
N LEU A 239 2.92 2.09 -9.42
CA LEU A 239 3.88 3.17 -9.14
C LEU A 239 3.19 4.40 -8.55
N ALA A 240 2.02 4.75 -9.08
CA ALA A 240 1.21 5.85 -8.56
C ALA A 240 0.70 5.55 -7.15
N ARG A 241 0.17 4.35 -6.91
CA ARG A 241 -0.30 3.85 -5.61
C ARG A 241 0.77 3.87 -4.54
N VAL A 242 1.94 3.28 -4.80
CA VAL A 242 3.08 3.23 -3.85
C VAL A 242 3.53 4.62 -3.44
N LEU A 243 3.52 5.57 -4.37
CA LEU A 243 3.89 6.94 -4.08
C LEU A 243 2.72 7.77 -3.54
N GLY A 244 1.50 7.21 -3.48
CA GLY A 244 0.29 7.90 -3.04
C GLY A 244 -0.07 9.10 -3.93
N VAL A 245 0.14 8.94 -5.25
CA VAL A 245 -0.22 9.91 -6.28
C VAL A 245 -1.50 9.43 -6.95
N TYR A 246 -2.48 10.31 -7.05
CA TYR A 246 -3.75 10.01 -7.69
C TYR A 246 -3.58 10.10 -9.19
N TYR A 247 -4.25 9.20 -9.89
CA TYR A 247 -4.10 9.07 -11.33
C TYR A 247 -5.43 8.77 -12.00
N ASP A 248 -5.46 9.01 -13.30
CA ASP A 248 -6.51 8.59 -14.21
C ASP A 248 -5.89 7.99 -15.47
N LEU A 249 -6.59 7.02 -16.05
CA LEU A 249 -6.18 6.30 -17.26
C LEU A 249 -7.31 6.28 -18.27
N ALA A 250 -7.00 6.68 -19.51
CA ALA A 250 -7.92 6.65 -20.64
C ALA A 250 -7.18 6.26 -21.94
N TYR A 251 -7.91 5.68 -22.90
CA TYR A 251 -7.35 5.38 -24.23
C TYR A 251 -7.71 6.48 -25.23
N GLU A 252 -6.80 6.74 -26.17
CA GLU A 252 -7.10 7.51 -27.36
C GLU A 252 -7.71 6.57 -28.42
N GLY A 253 -8.98 6.78 -28.77
CA GLY A 253 -9.71 5.95 -29.73
C GLY A 253 -10.28 4.65 -29.15
N SER A 254 -10.77 3.76 -30.02
CA SER A 254 -11.27 2.44 -29.62
C SER A 254 -10.10 1.49 -29.33
N VAL A 255 -10.25 0.60 -28.34
CA VAL A 255 -9.26 -0.44 -27.96
C VAL A 255 -8.85 -1.34 -29.14
N PHE A 256 -9.65 -1.36 -30.22
CA PHE A 256 -9.39 -2.09 -31.46
C PHE A 256 -8.61 -1.30 -32.53
N SER A 257 -8.11 -0.10 -32.21
CA SER A 257 -7.23 0.67 -33.10
C SER A 257 -5.80 0.09 -33.13
N THR A 258 -5.09 0.29 -34.23
CA THR A 258 -3.80 -0.34 -34.53
C THR A 258 -2.63 0.14 -33.65
N THR A 259 -2.80 1.23 -32.89
CA THR A 259 -1.81 1.79 -31.96
C THR A 259 -2.55 2.34 -30.74
N PRO A 260 -2.81 1.53 -29.69
CA PRO A 260 -3.51 2.03 -28.52
C PRO A 260 -2.61 3.01 -27.75
N LEU A 261 -2.88 4.30 -27.89
CA LEU A 261 -2.27 5.34 -27.07
C LEU A 261 -3.00 5.43 -25.73
N LEU A 262 -2.24 5.47 -24.65
CA LEU A 262 -2.74 5.52 -23.29
C LEU A 262 -2.44 6.88 -22.69
N HIS A 263 -3.50 7.60 -22.33
CA HIS A 263 -3.46 8.81 -21.53
C HIS A 263 -3.33 8.45 -20.06
N LEU A 264 -2.23 8.87 -19.42
CA LEU A 264 -2.03 8.83 -17.98
C LEU A 264 -2.06 10.27 -17.45
N THR A 265 -3.05 10.58 -16.63
CA THR A 265 -3.14 11.87 -15.93
C THR A 265 -2.81 11.66 -14.47
N LEU A 266 -1.71 12.23 -13.99
CA LEU A 266 -1.35 12.31 -12.58
C LEU A 266 -1.86 13.63 -12.01
N TYR A 267 -2.63 13.57 -10.93
CA TYR A 267 -3.13 14.77 -10.29
C TYR A 267 -2.09 15.32 -9.30
N GLY A 268 -2.13 16.63 -9.10
CA GLY A 268 -1.21 17.38 -8.26
C GLY A 268 -1.85 17.91 -6.97
N PRO A 269 -1.09 18.66 -6.16
CA PRO A 269 -1.49 19.03 -4.79
C PRO A 269 -2.78 19.85 -4.69
N GLN A 270 -3.15 20.57 -5.76
CA GLN A 270 -4.35 21.41 -5.78
C GLN A 270 -5.65 20.60 -5.85
N GLU A 271 -5.59 19.36 -6.35
CA GLU A 271 -6.76 18.48 -6.45
C GLU A 271 -6.92 17.55 -5.22
N MET A 272 -6.14 17.78 -4.15
CA MET A 272 -5.96 16.81 -3.07
C MET A 272 -6.29 17.36 -1.68
N THR A 273 -6.78 16.47 -0.82
CA THR A 273 -6.96 16.71 0.61
C THR A 273 -5.67 16.35 1.36
N GLY A 274 -4.97 17.32 1.96
CA GLY A 274 -3.74 17.06 2.73
C GLY A 274 -2.72 18.21 2.64
N ALA A 275 -1.53 18.03 3.22
CA ALA A 275 -0.45 19.02 3.16
C ALA A 275 0.12 19.10 1.72
N PRO A 276 -0.07 20.22 0.98
CA PRO A 276 0.26 20.30 -0.45
C PRO A 276 1.73 19.99 -0.76
N GLN A 277 2.62 20.33 0.18
CA GLN A 277 4.06 20.15 0.02
C GLN A 277 4.50 18.68 -0.02
N GLN A 278 3.87 17.81 0.80
CA GLN A 278 4.24 16.39 0.81
C GLN A 278 3.77 15.70 -0.47
N TYR A 279 2.60 16.09 -0.96
CA TYR A 279 2.01 15.54 -2.17
C TYR A 279 2.80 15.93 -3.42
N GLY A 280 3.18 17.19 -3.56
CA GLY A 280 3.96 17.66 -4.72
C GLY A 280 5.31 16.94 -4.85
N MET A 281 5.93 16.57 -3.72
CA MET A 281 7.17 15.81 -3.71
C MET A 281 6.97 14.36 -4.22
N ARG A 282 5.85 13.72 -3.88
CA ARG A 282 5.49 12.38 -4.37
C ARG A 282 5.23 12.41 -5.89
N LEU A 283 4.49 13.41 -6.37
CA LEU A 283 4.25 13.62 -7.80
C LEU A 283 5.55 13.81 -8.59
N ALA A 284 6.42 14.73 -8.15
CA ALA A 284 7.70 14.96 -8.81
C ALA A 284 8.58 13.70 -8.83
N ARG A 285 8.55 12.90 -7.74
CA ARG A 285 9.26 11.63 -7.67
C ARG A 285 8.69 10.59 -8.64
N LEU A 286 7.37 10.49 -8.79
CA LEU A 286 6.74 9.60 -9.76
C LEU A 286 7.11 10.00 -11.20
N CYS A 287 7.03 11.29 -11.52
CA CYS A 287 7.43 11.82 -12.82
C CYS A 287 8.91 11.52 -13.12
N ARG A 288 9.80 11.66 -12.12
CA ARG A 288 11.21 11.26 -12.24
C ARG A 288 11.36 9.78 -12.63
N MET A 289 10.57 8.90 -12.01
CA MET A 289 10.60 7.46 -12.31
C MET A 289 10.05 7.14 -13.71
N LEU A 290 9.02 7.84 -14.16
CA LEU A 290 8.41 7.65 -15.48
C LEU A 290 9.30 8.19 -16.62
N LEU A 291 9.86 9.38 -16.44
CA LEU A 291 10.74 10.05 -17.41
C LEU A 291 12.18 9.50 -17.37
N GLY A 292 12.57 8.82 -16.29
CA GLY A 292 13.82 8.08 -16.22
C GLY A 292 15.09 8.93 -16.07
N TYR A 293 15.03 10.07 -15.37
CA TYR A 293 16.23 10.89 -15.10
C TYR A 293 16.72 10.75 -13.64
N GLY A 294 18.02 10.92 -13.41
CA GLY A 294 18.62 11.00 -12.06
C GLY A 294 18.44 9.78 -11.15
N ALA A 295 18.16 8.58 -11.69
CA ALA A 295 17.98 7.36 -10.91
C ALA A 295 19.30 6.55 -10.77
N PRO A 296 19.73 6.17 -9.55
CA PRO A 296 20.91 5.31 -9.37
C PRO A 296 20.59 3.86 -9.78
N ARG A 297 21.39 3.31 -10.70
CA ARG A 297 21.24 1.95 -11.25
C ARG A 297 21.53 0.89 -10.18
N ARG A 298 20.59 -0.04 -9.94
CA ARG A 298 20.81 -1.26 -9.14
C ARG A 298 20.76 -2.44 -10.09
N GLN A 299 21.85 -3.20 -10.21
CA GLN A 299 21.91 -4.43 -11.02
C GLN A 299 20.82 -5.43 -10.59
N ASN A 300 19.64 -5.35 -11.21
CA ASN A 300 18.59 -6.36 -11.11
C ASN A 300 17.70 -6.30 -12.35
N THR A 301 17.13 -7.44 -12.74
CA THR A 301 16.28 -7.66 -13.94
C THR A 301 15.06 -6.75 -14.07
N LYS A 302 14.70 -5.98 -13.03
CA LYS A 302 13.66 -4.93 -13.07
C LYS A 302 14.10 -3.66 -13.85
N ASP A 303 15.39 -3.46 -14.10
CA ASP A 303 15.96 -2.22 -14.70
C ASP A 303 15.76 -2.08 -16.22
N THR A 304 15.68 -3.17 -16.99
CA THR A 304 15.44 -3.10 -18.44
C THR A 304 14.09 -2.43 -18.73
N ARG A 305 13.11 -2.63 -17.84
CA ARG A 305 11.72 -2.17 -18.04
C ARG A 305 11.49 -0.70 -17.70
N THR A 306 12.38 -0.03 -16.97
CA THR A 306 12.23 1.40 -16.65
C THR A 306 12.69 2.28 -17.82
N LYS A 307 13.73 1.84 -18.56
CA LYS A 307 14.09 2.42 -19.86
C LYS A 307 12.97 2.27 -20.91
N LEU A 308 12.22 1.17 -20.86
CA LEU A 308 11.07 0.94 -21.75
C LEU A 308 9.92 1.93 -21.50
N LEU A 309 9.70 2.33 -20.24
CA LEU A 309 8.64 3.29 -19.90
C LEU A 309 8.96 4.68 -20.46
N SER A 310 10.17 5.19 -20.24
CA SER A 310 10.55 6.51 -20.75
C SER A 310 10.61 6.55 -22.27
N SER A 311 11.01 5.46 -22.94
CA SER A 311 11.01 5.38 -24.41
C SER A 311 9.62 5.26 -25.03
N ALA A 312 8.60 4.87 -24.25
CA ALA A 312 7.23 4.73 -24.72
C ALA A 312 6.39 6.01 -24.55
N ILE A 313 6.90 7.00 -23.81
CA ILE A 313 6.23 8.29 -23.65
C ILE A 313 6.38 9.08 -24.95
N VAL A 314 5.24 9.32 -25.62
CA VAL A 314 5.15 10.11 -26.85
C VAL A 314 5.08 11.59 -26.52
N GLU A 315 4.26 11.95 -25.51
CA GLU A 315 4.08 13.34 -25.07
C GLU A 315 4.04 13.39 -23.54
N ALA A 316 4.57 14.48 -22.98
CA ALA A 316 4.55 14.75 -21.56
C ALA A 316 4.34 16.24 -21.32
N GLU A 317 3.30 16.60 -20.59
CA GLU A 317 2.98 17.99 -20.28
C GLU A 317 2.41 18.14 -18.87
N ALA A 318 2.62 19.30 -18.26
CA ALA A 318 2.13 19.60 -16.92
C ALA A 318 1.36 20.91 -16.90
N THR A 319 0.24 20.93 -16.18
CA THR A 319 -0.54 22.15 -15.95
C THR A 319 -0.07 22.80 -14.66
N ILE A 320 0.71 23.89 -14.77
CA ILE A 320 1.27 24.60 -13.61
C ILE A 320 0.59 25.95 -13.39
N HIS A 321 0.53 26.40 -12.14
CA HIS A 321 -0.14 27.65 -11.78
C HIS A 321 0.83 28.63 -11.12
N PHE A 322 0.88 29.85 -11.63
CA PHE A 322 1.53 30.97 -10.94
C PHE A 322 0.86 32.29 -11.34
N LEU A 323 0.90 33.30 -10.47
CA LEU A 323 0.24 34.60 -10.71
C LEU A 323 -1.25 34.47 -11.07
N GLN A 324 -1.97 33.54 -10.42
CA GLN A 324 -3.40 33.27 -10.64
C GLN A 324 -3.78 32.87 -12.08
N ARG A 325 -2.84 32.34 -12.87
CA ARG A 325 -3.09 31.82 -14.21
C ARG A 325 -2.53 30.40 -14.34
N SER A 326 -3.12 29.64 -15.26
CA SER A 326 -2.68 28.31 -15.65
C SER A 326 -1.76 28.41 -16.87
N TYR A 327 -0.72 27.57 -16.88
CA TYR A 327 0.26 27.46 -17.96
C TYR A 327 0.51 25.98 -18.26
N CYS A 328 0.63 25.65 -19.55
CA CYS A 328 1.14 24.36 -19.98
C CYS A 328 2.68 24.38 -19.99
N PHE A 329 3.28 23.44 -19.26
CA PHE A 329 4.70 23.15 -19.25
C PHE A 329 4.94 21.85 -20.04
N VAL A 330 5.47 21.98 -21.26
CA VAL A 330 5.78 20.84 -22.13
C VAL A 330 7.16 20.29 -21.76
N MET A 331 7.25 18.98 -21.58
CA MET A 331 8.48 18.25 -21.23
C MET A 331 9.03 17.54 -22.48
N ASP A 332 9.56 18.32 -23.41
CA ASP A 332 10.10 17.82 -24.68
C ASP A 332 11.47 17.13 -24.52
N ASN A 333 11.95 16.49 -25.59
CA ASN A 333 13.26 15.83 -25.59
C ASN A 333 14.41 16.81 -25.33
N ASP A 334 14.26 18.09 -25.70
CA ASP A 334 15.29 19.11 -25.50
C ASP A 334 15.51 19.37 -24.01
N ILE A 335 14.44 19.55 -23.22
CA ILE A 335 14.57 19.75 -21.77
C ILE A 335 14.96 18.46 -21.05
N LEU A 336 14.44 17.30 -21.48
CA LEU A 336 14.77 16.00 -20.87
C LEU A 336 16.24 15.62 -21.08
N ALA A 337 16.84 15.98 -22.22
CA ALA A 337 18.26 15.77 -22.48
C ALA A 337 19.20 16.61 -21.58
N LEU A 338 18.69 17.67 -20.96
CA LEU A 338 19.43 18.53 -20.03
C LEU A 338 19.35 18.05 -18.57
N LEU A 339 18.56 17.02 -18.29
CA LEU A 339 18.44 16.40 -16.98
C LEU A 339 19.54 15.36 -16.74
N PRO A 340 19.88 15.07 -15.47
CA PRO A 340 20.94 14.11 -15.17
C PRO A 340 20.66 12.72 -15.79
N PRO A 341 21.62 12.16 -16.54
CA PRO A 341 21.45 10.86 -17.19
C PRO A 341 21.39 9.75 -16.13
N ILE A 342 20.85 8.59 -16.52
CA ILE A 342 20.88 7.38 -15.70
C ILE A 342 22.33 6.90 -15.61
N THR A 343 22.98 7.09 -14.47
CA THR A 343 24.38 6.71 -14.27
C THR A 343 24.52 5.20 -14.03
N GLU A 344 25.45 4.55 -14.73
CA GLU A 344 25.89 3.20 -14.38
C GLU A 344 26.71 3.26 -13.09
N SER A 345 26.31 2.52 -12.05
CA SER A 345 27.07 2.41 -10.81
C SER A 345 28.31 1.51 -11.02
N ASN A 346 29.36 2.06 -11.65
CA ASN A 346 30.68 1.43 -11.68
C ASN A 346 31.55 1.99 -10.54
N GLN A 347 31.66 1.16 -9.49
CA GLN A 347 32.69 1.03 -8.45
C GLN A 347 33.29 2.26 -7.72
N ALA A 348 33.37 2.07 -6.39
CA ALA A 348 34.31 2.65 -5.42
C ALA A 348 34.10 4.10 -4.95
N HIS A 349 33.34 4.25 -3.87
CA HIS A 349 33.82 4.89 -2.64
C HIS A 349 32.98 4.35 -1.47
N GLU A 350 33.57 3.40 -0.74
CA GLU A 350 33.12 2.98 0.58
C GLU A 350 33.33 4.13 1.58
N ASN A 351 32.41 4.21 2.55
CA ASN A 351 32.41 5.12 3.70
C ASN A 351 31.99 6.57 3.42
N VAL A 352 30.74 6.74 3.01
CA VAL A 352 29.90 7.85 3.49
C VAL A 352 28.62 7.21 4.01
N GLU A 353 28.31 7.42 5.29
CA GLU A 353 27.03 7.09 5.89
C GLU A 353 25.93 7.83 5.12
N LYS A 354 25.42 7.20 4.07
CA LYS A 354 24.20 7.62 3.39
C LYS A 354 23.09 7.61 4.43
N PRO A 355 22.24 8.65 4.55
CA PRO A 355 21.00 8.51 5.25
C PRO A 355 20.23 7.37 4.58
N SER A 356 20.10 6.28 5.32
CA SER A 356 19.45 5.06 4.90
C SER A 356 17.96 5.34 4.71
N MET A 357 17.60 5.73 3.49
CA MET A 357 16.26 5.48 2.96
C MET A 357 16.40 4.55 1.76
N VAL A 358 16.81 3.31 2.07
CA VAL A 358 16.51 2.18 1.19
C VAL A 358 14.99 2.00 1.25
N VAL A 359 14.26 2.72 0.41
CA VAL A 359 12.88 2.34 0.09
C VAL A 359 13.01 1.10 -0.77
N GLN A 360 13.04 -0.08 -0.13
CA GLN A 360 12.61 -1.30 -0.79
C GLN A 360 11.19 -1.02 -1.26
N LEU A 361 11.00 -0.88 -2.58
CA LEU A 361 9.66 -0.86 -3.15
C LEU A 361 8.99 -2.16 -2.66
N PRO A 362 7.92 -2.08 -1.86
CA PRO A 362 7.31 -3.27 -1.28
C PRO A 362 6.83 -4.17 -2.41
N ASP A 363 6.80 -5.49 -2.20
CA ASP A 363 6.27 -6.38 -3.22
C ASP A 363 4.84 -5.96 -3.63
N MET A 364 4.45 -6.13 -4.89
CA MET A 364 3.14 -5.68 -5.41
C MET A 364 1.98 -6.15 -4.52
N SER A 365 2.15 -7.30 -3.88
CA SER A 365 1.20 -7.95 -2.99
C SER A 365 1.08 -7.33 -1.60
N THR A 366 1.85 -6.31 -1.21
CA THR A 366 1.81 -5.78 0.18
C THR A 366 1.34 -4.34 0.32
N VAL A 367 1.16 -3.61 -0.79
CA VAL A 367 0.77 -2.18 -0.75
C VAL A 367 -0.73 -2.02 -0.96
N PHE A 368 -1.43 -1.38 -0.02
CA PHE A 368 -2.86 -1.03 -0.12
C PHE A 368 -3.02 0.49 -0.31
N ASP A 369 -4.09 0.92 -1.00
CA ASP A 369 -4.33 2.36 -1.22
C ASP A 369 -4.98 3.03 -0.02
N SER A 370 -5.66 2.22 0.79
CA SER A 370 -6.30 2.68 2.01
C SER A 370 -6.15 1.67 3.14
N SER A 371 -6.21 2.15 4.38
CA SER A 371 -6.32 1.29 5.56
C SER A 371 -7.60 0.45 5.54
N ILE A 372 -8.63 0.90 4.82
CA ILE A 372 -9.90 0.19 4.64
C ILE A 372 -9.69 -1.05 3.76
N GLU A 373 -9.03 -0.92 2.60
CA GLU A 373 -8.67 -2.07 1.77
C GLU A 373 -7.78 -3.06 2.52
N GLN A 374 -6.79 -2.57 3.27
CA GLN A 374 -5.88 -3.41 4.04
C GLN A 374 -6.64 -4.21 5.09
N SER A 375 -7.38 -3.52 5.97
CA SER A 375 -8.15 -4.18 7.04
C SER A 375 -9.19 -5.15 6.48
N PHE A 376 -9.83 -4.81 5.36
CA PHE A 376 -10.78 -5.70 4.69
C PHE A 376 -10.11 -6.97 4.17
N ALA A 377 -8.96 -6.86 3.48
CA ALA A 377 -8.24 -8.02 2.96
C ALA A 377 -7.70 -8.93 4.07
N GLU A 378 -7.17 -8.34 5.16
CA GLU A 378 -6.71 -9.07 6.35
C GLU A 378 -7.87 -9.81 7.05
N ALA A 379 -9.01 -9.14 7.22
CA ALA A 379 -10.21 -9.75 7.78
C ALA A 379 -10.76 -10.89 6.89
N PHE A 380 -10.74 -10.70 5.57
CA PHE A 380 -11.18 -11.72 4.62
C PHE A 380 -10.29 -12.96 4.70
N SER A 381 -8.97 -12.77 4.70
CA SER A 381 -7.99 -13.87 4.77
C SER A 381 -8.13 -14.66 6.07
N SER A 382 -8.42 -13.98 7.18
CA SER A 382 -8.68 -14.62 8.48
C SER A 382 -9.93 -15.50 8.46
N LEU A 383 -11.01 -15.05 7.82
CA LEU A 383 -12.23 -15.84 7.65
C LEU A 383 -12.05 -16.98 6.64
N GLU A 384 -11.24 -16.79 5.60
CA GLU A 384 -10.91 -17.82 4.61
C GLU A 384 -10.18 -19.00 5.27
N ASN A 385 -9.22 -18.73 6.16
CA ASN A 385 -8.51 -19.74 6.94
C ASN A 385 -9.42 -20.58 7.85
N SER A 386 -10.56 -20.02 8.27
CA SER A 386 -11.58 -20.71 9.06
C SER A 386 -12.74 -21.25 8.20
N GLN A 387 -12.59 -21.25 6.87
CA GLN A 387 -13.61 -21.68 5.89
C GLN A 387 -14.96 -20.94 6.02
N ALA A 388 -14.96 -19.72 6.54
CA ALA A 388 -16.16 -18.93 6.82
C ALA A 388 -16.53 -17.93 5.71
N VAL A 389 -15.96 -18.08 4.51
CA VAL A 389 -16.14 -17.19 3.35
C VAL A 389 -16.99 -17.80 2.23
N ASP A 390 -17.72 -18.88 2.52
CA ASP A 390 -18.61 -19.57 1.56
C ASP A 390 -17.96 -19.93 0.20
N GLY A 391 -16.68 -20.31 0.22
CA GLY A 391 -15.91 -20.69 -0.97
C GLY A 391 -15.47 -19.53 -1.86
N TRP A 392 -15.67 -18.27 -1.42
CA TRP A 392 -15.15 -17.11 -2.13
C TRP A 392 -13.66 -16.93 -1.85
N HIS A 393 -12.88 -16.77 -2.93
CA HIS A 393 -11.47 -16.40 -2.89
C HIS A 393 -11.30 -14.94 -3.30
N LEU A 394 -10.55 -14.18 -2.52
CA LEU A 394 -10.28 -12.77 -2.81
C LEU A 394 -8.98 -12.61 -3.57
N ILE A 395 -9.05 -12.00 -4.74
CA ILE A 395 -7.91 -11.59 -5.54
C ILE A 395 -7.82 -10.08 -5.56
N ARG A 396 -6.64 -9.56 -5.25
CA ARG A 396 -6.31 -8.14 -5.29
C ARG A 396 -5.87 -7.73 -6.68
N GLU A 397 -6.09 -6.45 -7.00
CA GLU A 397 -5.66 -5.85 -8.27
C GLU A 397 -6.05 -6.70 -9.49
N PRO A 398 -7.37 -6.95 -9.66
CA PRO A 398 -7.88 -7.70 -10.80
C PRO A 398 -7.49 -7.07 -12.14
N GLU A 399 -7.87 -7.76 -13.22
CA GLU A 399 -7.73 -7.20 -14.56
C GLU A 399 -8.55 -5.90 -14.72
N PRO A 400 -8.03 -4.90 -15.44
CA PRO A 400 -8.76 -3.67 -15.71
C PRO A 400 -10.06 -3.92 -16.49
N LEU A 401 -11.11 -3.21 -16.13
CA LEU A 401 -12.36 -3.14 -16.88
C LEU A 401 -12.24 -2.03 -17.93
N LEU A 402 -12.41 -2.41 -19.20
CA LEU A 402 -12.42 -1.48 -20.33
C LEU A 402 -13.76 -0.74 -20.38
N LEU A 403 -13.69 0.58 -20.56
CA LEU A 403 -14.83 1.46 -20.81
C LEU A 403 -14.73 1.98 -22.26
N ASP A 404 -15.82 2.56 -22.77
CA ASP A 404 -15.82 3.18 -24.11
C ASP A 404 -14.73 4.24 -24.25
N HIS A 405 -14.52 5.04 -23.19
CA HIS A 405 -13.53 6.12 -23.14
C HIS A 405 -12.77 6.14 -21.81
N GLY A 406 -12.24 4.98 -21.38
CA GLY A 406 -11.52 4.92 -20.10
C GLY A 406 -11.17 3.52 -19.62
N ILE A 407 -10.50 3.49 -18.47
CA ILE A 407 -10.23 2.25 -17.73
C ILE A 407 -10.73 2.42 -16.30
N LEU A 408 -11.39 1.39 -15.77
CA LEU A 408 -11.65 1.25 -14.34
C LEU A 408 -10.93 0.01 -13.82
N ILE A 409 -10.16 0.13 -12.75
CA ILE A 409 -9.51 -1.01 -12.11
C ILE A 409 -10.18 -1.20 -10.75
N PRO A 410 -10.96 -2.27 -10.56
CA PRO A 410 -11.55 -2.56 -9.27
C PRO A 410 -10.50 -2.88 -8.21
N ASP A 411 -10.78 -2.59 -6.94
CA ASP A 411 -9.85 -2.93 -5.83
C ASP A 411 -9.65 -4.44 -5.68
N PHE A 412 -10.75 -5.20 -5.76
CA PHE A 412 -10.75 -6.66 -5.59
C PHE A 412 -11.62 -7.37 -6.63
N VAL A 413 -11.36 -8.66 -6.83
CA VAL A 413 -12.32 -9.60 -7.42
C VAL A 413 -12.49 -10.80 -6.50
N LEU A 414 -13.73 -11.18 -6.25
CA LEU A 414 -14.09 -12.39 -5.54
C LEU A 414 -14.39 -13.49 -6.56
N ILE A 415 -13.78 -14.64 -6.40
CA ILE A 415 -13.94 -15.79 -7.29
C ILE A 415 -14.54 -16.95 -6.53
N ARG A 416 -15.59 -17.55 -7.09
CA ARG A 416 -16.18 -18.80 -6.62
C ARG A 416 -16.62 -19.61 -7.83
N ASP A 417 -15.99 -20.77 -8.02
CA ASP A 417 -16.09 -21.58 -9.23
C ASP A 417 -15.88 -20.75 -10.51
N SER A 418 -16.91 -20.62 -11.35
CA SER A 418 -16.90 -19.82 -12.58
C SER A 418 -17.33 -18.36 -12.39
N ARG A 419 -17.83 -18.00 -11.20
CA ARG A 419 -18.32 -16.65 -10.91
C ARG A 419 -17.17 -15.75 -10.48
N ARG A 420 -17.13 -14.56 -11.05
CA ARG A 420 -16.21 -13.47 -10.70
C ARG A 420 -17.05 -12.26 -10.35
N ILE A 421 -16.84 -11.68 -9.17
CA ILE A 421 -17.55 -10.48 -8.71
C ILE A 421 -16.49 -9.43 -8.36
N TYR A 422 -16.46 -8.34 -9.11
CA TYR A 422 -15.57 -7.21 -8.85
C TYR A 422 -16.12 -6.39 -7.68
N VAL A 423 -15.24 -6.00 -6.77
CA VAL A 423 -15.57 -5.19 -5.59
C VAL A 423 -14.76 -3.90 -5.66
N GLU A 424 -15.46 -2.78 -5.59
CA GLU A 424 -14.86 -1.45 -5.62
C GLU A 424 -15.16 -0.69 -4.33
N ILE A 425 -14.13 -0.24 -3.62
CA ILE A 425 -14.26 0.55 -2.40
C ILE A 425 -14.19 2.04 -2.76
N LEU A 426 -15.25 2.77 -2.41
CA LEU A 426 -15.42 4.18 -2.74
C LEU A 426 -15.22 5.06 -1.50
N GLY A 427 -14.05 5.66 -1.31
CA GLY A 427 -13.77 6.55 -0.16
C GLY A 427 -14.19 8.03 -0.29
N PHE A 428 -13.72 8.85 0.67
CA PHE A 428 -13.83 10.31 0.63
C PHE A 428 -12.71 10.91 -0.20
N TRP A 429 -13.12 11.56 -1.27
CA TRP A 429 -12.23 12.24 -2.20
C TRP A 429 -12.75 13.64 -2.49
N THR A 430 -11.92 14.44 -3.16
CA THR A 430 -12.34 15.74 -3.67
C THR A 430 -13.57 15.61 -4.56
N PRO A 431 -14.47 16.61 -4.60
CA PRO A 431 -15.68 16.56 -5.42
C PRO A 431 -15.42 16.19 -6.88
N ALA A 432 -14.32 16.70 -7.46
CA ALA A 432 -13.92 16.42 -8.84
C ALA A 432 -13.56 14.94 -9.07
N TYR A 433 -12.77 14.32 -8.19
CA TYR A 433 -12.42 12.91 -8.31
C TYR A 433 -13.66 12.00 -8.21
N ARG A 434 -14.56 12.34 -7.27
CA ARG A 434 -15.81 11.62 -7.07
C ARG A 434 -16.69 11.64 -8.33
N GLU A 435 -16.86 12.81 -8.93
CA GLU A 435 -17.66 12.97 -10.15
C GLU A 435 -17.10 12.13 -11.30
N ARG A 436 -15.77 12.15 -11.52
CA ARG A 436 -15.11 11.29 -12.51
C ARG A 436 -15.36 9.80 -12.25
N LYS A 437 -15.27 9.37 -10.98
CA LYS A 437 -15.50 7.97 -10.59
C LYS A 437 -16.96 7.56 -10.81
N ILE A 438 -17.91 8.44 -10.51
CA ILE A 438 -19.34 8.23 -10.80
C ILE A 438 -19.59 8.06 -12.30
N GLN A 439 -19.00 8.93 -13.13
CA GLN A 439 -19.14 8.85 -14.59
C GLN A 439 -18.61 7.52 -15.16
N LYS A 440 -17.46 7.03 -14.67
CA LYS A 440 -16.93 5.71 -15.05
C LYS A 440 -17.85 4.57 -14.64
N LEU A 441 -18.40 4.62 -13.42
CA LEU A 441 -19.33 3.60 -12.94
C LEU A 441 -20.65 3.62 -13.72
N GLN A 442 -21.16 4.78 -14.13
CA GLN A 442 -22.34 4.88 -14.99
C GLN A 442 -22.16 4.20 -16.34
N GLN A 443 -20.95 4.24 -16.93
CA GLN A 443 -20.65 3.51 -18.17
C GLN A 443 -20.68 1.99 -18.00
N LEU A 444 -20.54 1.49 -16.76
CA LEU A 444 -20.63 0.07 -16.43
C LEU A 444 -22.06 -0.35 -16.03
N GLN A 445 -23.05 0.52 -16.21
CA GLN A 445 -24.44 0.18 -15.93
C GLN A 445 -24.88 -1.07 -16.72
N GLY A 446 -25.55 -1.99 -16.03
CA GLY A 446 -26.03 -3.25 -16.60
C GLY A 446 -25.10 -4.44 -16.37
N ARG A 447 -23.88 -4.20 -15.87
CA ARG A 447 -23.03 -5.28 -15.34
C ARG A 447 -23.57 -5.79 -14.02
N GLU A 448 -23.81 -7.09 -13.95
CA GLU A 448 -24.29 -7.76 -12.74
C GLU A 448 -23.14 -8.27 -11.85
N ASP A 449 -21.90 -8.18 -12.32
CA ASP A 449 -20.71 -8.72 -11.66
C ASP A 449 -19.91 -7.66 -10.89
N ILE A 450 -20.52 -6.54 -10.51
CA ILE A 450 -19.88 -5.45 -9.76
C ILE A 450 -20.64 -5.17 -8.46
N VAL A 451 -19.92 -5.06 -7.35
CA VAL A 451 -20.42 -4.63 -6.05
C VAL A 451 -19.63 -3.41 -5.59
N LEU A 452 -20.33 -2.41 -5.07
CA LEU A 452 -19.71 -1.19 -4.55
C LEU A 452 -19.74 -1.19 -3.02
N ALA A 453 -18.63 -0.81 -2.38
CA ALA A 453 -18.57 -0.52 -0.96
C ALA A 453 -18.50 1.00 -0.78
N ILE A 454 -19.52 1.60 -0.14
CA ILE A 454 -19.65 3.07 -0.04
C ILE A 454 -19.82 3.47 1.43
N PRO A 455 -19.12 4.50 1.93
CA PRO A 455 -19.26 4.94 3.29
C PRO A 455 -20.62 5.62 3.48
N VAL A 456 -21.23 5.44 4.65
CA VAL A 456 -22.57 5.95 4.97
C VAL A 456 -22.68 7.47 4.78
N GLU A 457 -21.62 8.20 5.15
CA GLU A 457 -21.53 9.66 4.97
C GLU A 457 -21.50 10.10 3.49
N ALA A 458 -21.14 9.22 2.54
CA ALA A 458 -21.11 9.52 1.10
C ALA A 458 -22.40 9.11 0.36
N ARG A 459 -23.47 8.77 1.07
CA ARG A 459 -24.76 8.37 0.47
C ARG A 459 -25.34 9.36 -0.52
N GLY A 460 -25.36 10.65 -0.15
CA GLY A 460 -25.95 11.70 -0.99
C GLY A 460 -25.27 11.80 -2.37
N PRO A 461 -23.94 11.98 -2.41
CA PRO A 461 -23.20 12.08 -3.67
C PRO A 461 -23.32 10.87 -4.60
N PHE A 462 -23.42 9.65 -4.06
CA PHE A 462 -23.51 8.42 -4.86
C PHE A 462 -24.96 7.95 -5.11
N ALA A 463 -25.97 8.73 -4.72
CA ALA A 463 -27.38 8.34 -4.85
C ALA A 463 -27.79 8.01 -6.30
N GLY A 464 -27.21 8.71 -7.29
CA GLY A 464 -27.51 8.50 -8.71
C GLY A 464 -27.11 7.12 -9.24
N ILE A 465 -26.10 6.47 -8.65
CA ILE A 465 -25.64 5.12 -9.04
C ILE A 465 -26.13 4.03 -8.10
N ALA A 466 -26.77 4.41 -6.98
CA ALA A 466 -27.14 3.46 -5.93
C ALA A 466 -28.20 2.43 -6.33
N SER A 467 -28.96 2.72 -7.38
CA SER A 467 -29.93 1.79 -7.97
C SER A 467 -29.34 0.90 -9.05
N LEU A 468 -28.14 1.24 -9.56
CA LEU A 468 -27.50 0.56 -10.69
C LEU A 468 -26.65 -0.63 -10.21
N PHE A 469 -26.08 -0.54 -9.01
CA PHE A 469 -25.19 -1.55 -8.45
C PHE A 469 -25.63 -2.00 -7.06
N PRO A 470 -25.38 -3.26 -6.67
CA PRO A 470 -25.46 -3.68 -5.28
C PRO A 470 -24.43 -2.94 -4.43
N ILE A 471 -24.86 -2.42 -3.28
CA ILE A 471 -24.01 -1.63 -2.39
C ILE A 471 -23.92 -2.27 -1.01
N VAL A 472 -22.69 -2.36 -0.50
CA VAL A 472 -22.39 -2.53 0.93
C VAL A 472 -22.11 -1.15 1.51
N TRP A 473 -22.90 -0.72 2.49
CA TRP A 473 -22.66 0.53 3.20
C TRP A 473 -21.74 0.29 4.38
N TYR A 474 -20.75 1.13 4.59
CA TYR A 474 -19.83 0.97 5.73
C TYR A 474 -19.62 2.27 6.51
N ASP A 475 -19.19 2.17 7.77
CA ASP A 475 -18.86 3.31 8.62
C ASP A 475 -17.52 3.04 9.32
N GLY A 476 -16.49 3.80 8.95
CA GLY A 476 -15.10 3.61 9.40
C GLY A 476 -14.39 2.36 8.88
N GLN A 477 -15.06 1.19 8.86
CA GLN A 477 -14.52 -0.09 8.42
C GLN A 477 -15.52 -0.87 7.57
N LEU A 478 -15.03 -1.53 6.51
CA LEU A 478 -15.83 -2.39 5.64
C LEU A 478 -15.94 -3.79 6.24
N SER A 479 -17.16 -4.23 6.53
CA SER A 479 -17.43 -5.55 7.09
C SER A 479 -17.43 -6.64 6.02
N VAL A 480 -16.55 -7.65 6.18
CA VAL A 480 -16.56 -8.84 5.33
C VAL A 480 -17.87 -9.61 5.46
N THR A 481 -18.46 -9.66 6.65
CA THR A 481 -19.71 -10.42 6.87
C THR A 481 -20.91 -9.77 6.19
N GLU A 482 -20.95 -8.44 6.09
CA GLU A 482 -21.99 -7.73 5.35
C GLU A 482 -21.85 -7.95 3.85
N LEU A 483 -20.62 -7.93 3.32
CA LEU A 483 -20.37 -8.26 1.92
C LEU A 483 -20.77 -9.71 1.62
N LEU A 484 -20.35 -10.69 2.43
CA LEU A 484 -20.74 -12.09 2.26
C LEU A 484 -22.27 -12.25 2.32
N SER A 485 -22.95 -11.51 3.20
CA SER A 485 -24.42 -11.53 3.28
C SER A 485 -25.08 -10.99 2.00
N LEU A 486 -24.54 -9.91 1.42
CA LEU A 486 -24.98 -9.40 0.13
C LEU A 486 -24.75 -10.44 -0.99
N LEU A 487 -23.58 -11.07 -1.01
CA LEU A 487 -23.24 -12.09 -2.01
C LEU A 487 -24.16 -13.30 -1.92
N ARG A 488 -24.45 -13.77 -0.69
CA ARG A 488 -25.40 -14.86 -0.42
C ARG A 488 -26.79 -14.54 -0.95
N ASN A 489 -27.28 -13.33 -0.71
CA ASN A 489 -28.65 -12.97 -1.08
C ASN A 489 -28.83 -12.78 -2.59
N ARG A 490 -27.76 -12.46 -3.33
CA ARG A 490 -27.87 -12.06 -4.73
C ARG A 490 -27.23 -13.02 -5.73
N TYR A 491 -26.12 -13.65 -5.37
CA TYR A 491 -25.31 -14.44 -6.30
C TYR A 491 -25.25 -15.93 -5.95
N ASP A 492 -25.94 -16.34 -4.89
CA ASP A 492 -25.95 -17.74 -4.50
C ASP A 492 -26.92 -18.57 -5.35
N ASP A 493 -26.44 -19.73 -5.77
CA ASP A 493 -27.09 -20.62 -6.73
C ASP A 493 -27.24 -22.03 -6.18
N PHE A 494 -27.38 -22.16 -4.86
CA PHE A 494 -27.48 -23.45 -4.18
C PHE A 494 -28.53 -24.38 -4.80
N ALA A 495 -29.70 -23.86 -5.21
CA ALA A 495 -30.72 -24.66 -5.89
C ALA A 495 -30.22 -25.27 -7.21
N GLY A 496 -29.46 -24.51 -8.00
CA GLY A 496 -28.83 -25.00 -9.23
C GLY A 496 -27.73 -26.01 -8.95
N ARG A 497 -26.87 -25.74 -7.95
CA ARG A 497 -25.82 -26.66 -7.49
C ARG A 497 -26.42 -27.99 -7.02
N LEU A 498 -27.46 -27.94 -6.19
CA LEU A 498 -28.20 -29.10 -5.69
C LEU A 498 -28.78 -29.95 -6.83
N ALA A 499 -29.37 -29.31 -7.85
CA ALA A 499 -29.90 -30.01 -9.02
C ALA A 499 -28.80 -30.65 -9.91
N SER A 500 -27.58 -30.11 -9.88
CA SER A 500 -26.45 -30.63 -10.65
C SER A 500 -25.76 -31.85 -10.03
N ILE A 501 -26.08 -32.18 -8.77
CA ILE A 501 -25.46 -33.30 -8.05
C ILE A 501 -25.74 -34.62 -8.78
N LYS A 502 -24.68 -35.30 -9.19
CA LYS A 502 -24.75 -36.63 -9.82
C LYS A 502 -24.92 -37.71 -8.76
N VAL A 503 -26.14 -37.87 -8.24
CA VAL A 503 -26.44 -38.79 -7.13
C VAL A 503 -25.91 -40.22 -7.36
N ALA A 504 -26.01 -40.76 -8.58
CA ALA A 504 -25.49 -42.09 -8.91
C ALA A 504 -23.95 -42.20 -8.77
N ALA A 505 -23.21 -41.12 -9.05
CA ALA A 505 -21.77 -41.09 -8.85
C ALA A 505 -21.42 -41.02 -7.36
N VAL A 506 -22.17 -40.22 -6.58
CA VAL A 506 -22.06 -40.16 -5.12
C VAL A 506 -22.31 -41.54 -4.50
N GLN A 507 -23.39 -42.20 -4.92
CA GLN A 507 -23.74 -43.54 -4.45
C GLN A 507 -22.59 -44.53 -4.68
N LYS A 508 -22.07 -44.60 -5.91
CA LYS A 508 -20.96 -45.51 -6.25
C LYS A 508 -19.71 -45.23 -5.41
N LEU A 509 -19.44 -43.97 -5.11
CA LEU A 509 -18.29 -43.60 -4.28
C LEU A 509 -18.48 -44.03 -2.83
N VAL A 510 -19.65 -43.78 -2.23
CA VAL A 510 -19.98 -44.25 -0.88
C VAL A 510 -19.99 -45.78 -0.80
N GLU A 511 -20.47 -46.47 -1.85
CA GLU A 511 -20.47 -47.94 -1.92
C GLU A 511 -19.05 -48.52 -1.91
N ASN A 512 -18.11 -47.86 -2.61
CA ASN A 512 -16.71 -48.28 -2.69
C ASN A 512 -15.92 -47.96 -1.41
N GLU A 513 -16.04 -46.75 -0.87
CA GLU A 513 -15.23 -46.25 0.25
C GLU A 513 -15.84 -46.61 1.63
N GLY A 514 -17.15 -46.85 1.70
CA GLY A 514 -17.88 -47.11 2.93
C GLY A 514 -18.19 -45.87 3.77
N LEU A 515 -17.25 -44.94 3.87
CA LEU A 515 -17.37 -43.64 4.55
C LEU A 515 -16.74 -42.53 3.69
N LEU A 516 -17.50 -41.47 3.44
CA LEU A 516 -17.01 -40.19 2.92
C LEU A 516 -17.06 -39.17 4.06
N SER A 517 -15.91 -38.59 4.38
CA SER A 517 -15.80 -37.59 5.43
C SER A 517 -16.65 -36.35 5.13
N GLU A 518 -17.07 -35.62 6.16
CA GLU A 518 -17.83 -34.37 5.97
C GLU A 518 -17.10 -33.39 5.04
N ARG A 519 -15.77 -33.29 5.16
CA ARG A 519 -14.92 -32.47 4.30
C ARG A 519 -15.03 -32.88 2.82
N ALA A 520 -14.97 -34.17 2.52
CA ALA A 520 -15.14 -34.67 1.17
C ALA A 520 -16.55 -34.40 0.62
N CYS A 521 -17.57 -34.44 1.50
CA CYS A 521 -18.94 -34.16 1.11
C CYS A 521 -19.16 -32.69 0.68
N TYR A 522 -18.42 -31.71 1.21
CA TYR A 522 -18.54 -30.31 0.75
C TYR A 522 -18.20 -30.18 -0.75
N GLU A 523 -17.07 -30.73 -1.18
CA GLU A 523 -16.64 -30.66 -2.57
C GLU A 523 -17.56 -31.49 -3.48
N LEU A 524 -17.87 -32.71 -3.06
CA LEU A 524 -18.64 -33.67 -3.85
C LEU A 524 -20.13 -33.28 -4.00
N LEU A 525 -20.71 -32.62 -3.01
CA LEU A 525 -22.08 -32.13 -3.05
C LEU A 525 -22.17 -30.65 -3.46
N HIS A 526 -21.04 -30.07 -3.90
CA HIS A 526 -20.93 -28.67 -4.28
C HIS A 526 -21.56 -27.75 -3.22
N CYS A 527 -21.21 -27.93 -1.95
CA CYS A 527 -21.71 -27.15 -0.81
C CYS A 527 -20.60 -26.25 -0.26
N TYR A 528 -20.99 -25.11 0.32
CA TYR A 528 -20.05 -24.19 0.99
C TYR A 528 -20.39 -23.95 2.46
N ARG A 529 -21.58 -24.36 2.91
CA ARG A 529 -22.10 -24.11 4.26
C ARG A 529 -22.64 -25.39 4.89
N ARG A 530 -22.57 -25.48 6.22
CA ARG A 530 -23.15 -26.61 6.98
C ARG A 530 -24.65 -26.80 6.71
N SER A 531 -25.38 -25.70 6.58
CA SER A 531 -26.81 -25.74 6.26
C SER A 531 -27.08 -26.28 4.85
N GLU A 532 -26.27 -25.91 3.87
CA GLU A 532 -26.34 -26.46 2.50
C GLU A 532 -26.03 -27.95 2.50
N LEU A 533 -24.97 -28.34 3.21
CA LEU A 533 -24.51 -29.71 3.26
C LEU A 533 -25.59 -30.66 3.81
N ALA A 534 -26.26 -30.25 4.89
CA ALA A 534 -27.36 -31.03 5.47
C ALA A 534 -28.53 -31.21 4.48
N LEU A 535 -28.89 -30.15 3.74
CA LEU A 535 -29.95 -30.21 2.72
C LEU A 535 -29.54 -31.08 1.52
N ALA A 536 -28.31 -30.94 1.04
CA ALA A 536 -27.78 -31.73 -0.08
C ALA A 536 -27.64 -33.21 0.27
N ALA A 537 -27.14 -33.52 1.46
CA ALA A 537 -27.08 -34.89 1.96
C ALA A 537 -28.49 -35.49 2.10
N GLY A 538 -29.46 -34.72 2.61
CA GLY A 538 -30.86 -35.15 2.67
C GLY A 538 -31.46 -35.44 1.30
N HIS A 539 -31.14 -34.63 0.28
CA HIS A 539 -31.55 -34.88 -1.11
C HIS A 539 -30.94 -36.18 -1.65
N VAL A 540 -29.64 -36.40 -1.44
CA VAL A 540 -28.94 -37.63 -1.85
C VAL A 540 -29.55 -38.88 -1.20
N ILE A 541 -29.78 -38.85 0.12
CA ILE A 541 -30.35 -39.97 0.87
C ILE A 541 -31.77 -40.30 0.40
N ARG A 542 -32.60 -39.30 0.13
CA ARG A 542 -33.97 -39.52 -0.40
C ARG A 542 -33.99 -40.25 -1.73
N VAL A 543 -32.95 -40.07 -2.56
CA VAL A 543 -32.86 -40.69 -3.88
C VAL A 543 -32.20 -42.08 -3.81
N ILE A 544 -31.15 -42.25 -3.00
CA ILE A 544 -30.44 -43.53 -2.86
C ILE A 544 -31.25 -44.55 -2.02
N GLY A 545 -32.03 -44.09 -1.05
CA GLY A 545 -32.80 -44.92 -0.13
C GLY A 545 -32.05 -45.21 1.18
N GLN A 546 -32.48 -46.26 1.90
CA GLN A 546 -32.05 -46.53 3.29
C GLN A 546 -30.64 -47.15 3.43
N SER A 547 -29.90 -47.35 2.33
CA SER A 547 -28.55 -47.94 2.38
C SER A 547 -27.46 -46.96 2.79
N VAL A 548 -27.71 -45.65 2.68
CA VAL A 548 -26.75 -44.57 2.99
C VAL A 548 -27.38 -43.61 4.00
N ALA A 549 -26.58 -43.14 4.95
CA ALA A 549 -26.96 -42.14 5.94
C ALA A 549 -25.93 -41.01 6.02
N PHE A 550 -26.33 -39.88 6.60
CA PHE A 550 -25.47 -38.72 6.84
C PHE A 550 -25.54 -38.34 8.32
N ALA A 551 -24.39 -38.03 8.90
CA ALA A 551 -24.32 -37.46 10.24
C ALA A 551 -23.38 -36.24 10.24
N PRO A 552 -23.81 -35.08 10.81
CA PRO A 552 -22.93 -33.93 10.98
C PRO A 552 -21.69 -34.30 11.80
N GLY A 553 -20.51 -33.80 11.41
CA GLY A 553 -19.22 -34.15 12.00
C GLY A 553 -18.60 -35.43 11.45
N ILE A 554 -19.35 -36.26 10.73
CA ILE A 554 -18.89 -37.58 10.24
C ILE A 554 -18.88 -37.59 8.70
N GLY A 555 -20.01 -37.26 8.08
CA GLY A 555 -20.19 -37.30 6.62
C GLY A 555 -21.19 -38.37 6.15
N LEU A 556 -21.06 -38.79 4.90
CA LEU A 556 -21.94 -39.80 4.26
C LEU A 556 -21.35 -41.20 4.45
N TYR A 557 -22.15 -42.16 4.89
CA TYR A 557 -21.67 -43.53 5.11
C TYR A 557 -22.71 -44.59 4.77
N ARG A 558 -22.24 -45.80 4.51
CA ARG A 558 -23.07 -46.98 4.32
C ARG A 558 -23.57 -47.50 5.66
N VAL A 559 -24.88 -47.76 5.78
CA VAL A 559 -25.50 -48.13 7.07
C VAL A 559 -25.00 -49.49 7.58
N ASP A 560 -24.84 -50.47 6.70
CA ASP A 560 -24.27 -51.79 7.00
C ASP A 560 -22.80 -51.70 7.42
N TRP A 561 -22.01 -50.85 6.76
CA TRP A 561 -20.61 -50.61 7.12
C TRP A 561 -20.49 -50.03 8.53
N MET A 562 -21.33 -49.05 8.87
CA MET A 562 -21.36 -48.44 10.20
C MET A 562 -21.75 -49.46 11.29
N GLU A 563 -22.67 -50.38 10.98
CA GLU A 563 -23.09 -51.43 11.91
C GLU A 563 -22.03 -52.53 12.09
N GLN A 564 -21.32 -52.89 11.03
CA GLN A 564 -20.18 -53.81 11.09
C GLN A 564 -19.04 -53.20 11.93
N LEU A 565 -18.73 -51.93 11.71
CA LEU A 565 -17.74 -51.19 12.48
C LEU A 565 -18.14 -51.14 13.97
N ARG A 566 -19.40 -50.81 14.26
CA ARG A 566 -19.93 -50.78 15.63
C ARG A 566 -19.77 -52.13 16.33
N THR A 567 -20.16 -53.23 15.67
CA THR A 567 -20.06 -54.57 16.24
C THR A 567 -18.61 -54.93 16.56
N SER A 568 -17.70 -54.69 15.61
CA SER A 568 -16.26 -54.93 15.80
C SER A 568 -15.65 -54.06 16.90
N PHE A 569 -16.11 -52.80 17.02
CA PHE A 569 -15.66 -51.88 18.06
C PHE A 569 -16.14 -52.32 19.45
N VAL A 570 -17.41 -52.71 19.57
CA VAL A 570 -17.98 -53.18 20.85
C VAL A 570 -17.30 -54.48 21.30
N GLU A 571 -17.04 -55.43 20.41
CA GLU A 571 -16.28 -56.64 20.74
C GLU A 571 -14.87 -56.32 21.23
N TRP A 572 -14.21 -55.36 20.59
CA TRP A 572 -12.87 -54.92 20.98
C TRP A 572 -12.84 -54.26 22.36
N ILE A 573 -13.66 -53.24 22.60
CA ILE A 573 -13.74 -52.59 23.91
C ILE A 573 -14.18 -53.58 24.98
N GLY A 574 -15.07 -54.54 24.64
CA GLY A 574 -15.48 -55.61 25.55
C GLY A 574 -14.33 -56.53 25.96
N SER A 575 -13.36 -56.76 25.07
CA SER A 575 -12.17 -57.57 25.36
C SER A 575 -11.09 -56.85 26.17
N VAL A 576 -10.98 -55.52 26.02
CA VAL A 576 -9.91 -54.71 26.64
C VAL A 576 -10.37 -53.98 27.92
N GLY A 577 -11.68 -53.70 28.04
CA GLY A 577 -12.24 -52.92 29.14
C GLY A 577 -12.12 -51.41 28.92
N LYS A 578 -12.09 -50.63 30.01
CA LYS A 578 -12.06 -49.17 29.96
C LYS A 578 -10.73 -48.66 29.41
N LEU A 579 -10.78 -47.78 28.41
CA LEU A 579 -9.60 -47.19 27.77
C LEU A 579 -9.67 -45.65 27.72
N PRO A 580 -8.54 -44.94 27.79
CA PRO A 580 -8.50 -43.50 27.50
C PRO A 580 -8.95 -43.19 26.07
N LEU A 581 -9.71 -42.12 25.88
CA LEU A 581 -10.25 -41.71 24.57
C LEU A 581 -9.14 -41.52 23.52
N ALA A 582 -8.01 -40.92 23.91
CA ALA A 582 -6.87 -40.72 23.03
C ALA A 582 -6.27 -42.05 22.52
N ASP A 583 -6.21 -43.08 23.38
CA ASP A 583 -5.75 -44.41 23.00
C ASP A 583 -6.78 -45.11 22.11
N VAL A 584 -8.08 -44.92 22.39
CA VAL A 584 -9.16 -45.42 21.54
C VAL A 584 -9.06 -44.82 20.14
N MET A 585 -8.86 -43.51 20.00
CA MET A 585 -8.70 -42.87 18.69
C MET A 585 -7.48 -43.42 17.94
N ARG A 586 -6.32 -43.48 18.60
CA ARG A 586 -5.08 -43.99 17.98
C ARG A 586 -5.26 -45.44 17.51
N GLN A 587 -5.73 -46.33 18.38
CA GLN A 587 -5.89 -47.75 18.06
C GLN A 587 -7.01 -48.00 17.04
N SER A 588 -8.06 -47.16 17.01
CA SER A 588 -9.10 -47.27 16.00
C SER A 588 -8.56 -47.02 14.59
N ARG A 589 -7.68 -46.03 14.43
CA ARG A 589 -7.01 -45.76 13.14
C ARG A 589 -6.08 -46.89 12.70
N GLU A 590 -5.43 -47.56 13.66
CA GLU A 590 -4.55 -48.71 13.39
C GLU A 590 -5.36 -49.97 13.02
N ARG A 591 -6.52 -50.19 13.65
CA ARG A 591 -7.36 -51.38 13.45
C ARG A 591 -8.21 -51.33 12.20
N TRP A 592 -8.77 -50.17 11.86
CA TRP A 592 -9.69 -50.01 10.74
C TRP A 592 -9.07 -49.04 9.72
N PRO A 593 -8.55 -49.56 8.58
CA PRO A 593 -7.92 -48.73 7.56
C PRO A 593 -8.82 -47.60 7.03
N THR A 594 -10.13 -47.82 7.00
CA THR A 594 -11.15 -46.83 6.59
C THR A 594 -11.26 -45.63 7.54
N LEU A 595 -10.69 -45.72 8.75
CA LEU A 595 -10.67 -44.63 9.74
C LEU A 595 -9.32 -43.91 9.82
N ALA A 596 -8.31 -44.35 9.06
CA ALA A 596 -6.93 -43.85 9.18
C ALA A 596 -6.84 -42.32 9.08
N ASP A 597 -7.62 -41.72 8.16
CA ASP A 597 -7.63 -40.29 7.88
C ASP A 597 -8.77 -39.52 8.60
N CYS A 598 -9.52 -40.18 9.48
CA CYS A 598 -10.60 -39.53 10.23
C CYS A 598 -10.05 -38.62 11.34
N GLU A 599 -10.58 -37.40 11.44
CA GLU A 599 -10.25 -36.46 12.52
C GLU A 599 -10.81 -36.95 13.87
N ASP A 600 -10.18 -36.53 14.98
CA ASP A 600 -10.60 -36.93 16.34
C ASP A 600 -12.07 -36.57 16.62
N ALA A 601 -12.52 -35.40 16.17
CA ALA A 601 -13.91 -34.96 16.33
C ALA A 601 -14.91 -35.87 15.58
N ALA A 602 -14.52 -36.38 14.41
CA ALA A 602 -15.37 -37.29 13.64
C ALA A 602 -15.48 -38.65 14.34
N LEU A 603 -14.36 -39.20 14.81
CA LEU A 603 -14.37 -40.45 15.57
C LEU A 603 -15.18 -40.31 16.86
N GLU A 604 -15.02 -39.22 17.61
CA GLU A 604 -15.79 -38.98 18.83
C GLU A 604 -17.30 -38.84 18.53
N ALA A 605 -17.66 -38.16 17.44
CA ALA A 605 -19.04 -38.09 16.98
C ALA A 605 -19.60 -39.47 16.61
N MET A 606 -18.80 -40.34 15.98
CA MET A 606 -19.19 -41.73 15.67
C MET A 606 -19.47 -42.52 16.95
N LEU A 607 -18.60 -42.42 17.96
CA LEU A 607 -18.82 -43.07 19.26
C LEU A 607 -20.12 -42.60 19.91
N GLY A 608 -20.44 -41.30 19.78
CA GLY A 608 -21.68 -40.70 20.28
C GLY A 608 -22.95 -41.24 19.61
N LEU A 609 -22.86 -41.86 18.43
CA LEU A 609 -24.01 -42.48 17.76
C LEU A 609 -24.31 -43.90 18.27
N TRP A 610 -23.40 -44.53 19.01
CA TRP A 610 -23.53 -45.92 19.45
C TRP A 610 -24.04 -46.00 20.88
N PRO A 611 -25.29 -46.47 21.11
CA PRO A 611 -25.88 -46.50 22.44
C PRO A 611 -25.11 -47.33 23.47
N GLN A 612 -24.34 -48.32 23.00
CA GLN A 612 -23.54 -49.20 23.85
C GLN A 612 -22.26 -48.54 24.33
N VAL A 613 -21.80 -47.46 23.70
CA VAL A 613 -20.53 -46.81 23.99
C VAL A 613 -20.78 -45.50 24.73
N ARG A 614 -20.08 -45.31 25.85
CA ARG A 614 -20.14 -44.07 26.62
C ARG A 614 -18.75 -43.47 26.74
N VAL A 615 -18.64 -42.20 26.34
CA VAL A 615 -17.46 -41.37 26.60
C VAL A 615 -17.70 -40.60 27.90
N HIS A 616 -16.98 -40.95 28.96
CA HIS A 616 -17.05 -40.30 30.26
C HIS A 616 -15.86 -39.37 30.45
N ARG A 617 -16.11 -38.07 30.65
CA ARG A 617 -15.06 -37.08 30.92
C ARG A 617 -14.85 -36.96 32.42
N THR A 618 -13.71 -37.45 32.91
CA THR A 618 -13.32 -37.37 34.33
C THR A 618 -12.64 -36.05 34.67
N SER A 619 -12.15 -35.33 33.66
CA SER A 619 -11.49 -34.02 33.75
C SER A 619 -11.60 -33.27 32.42
N ILE A 620 -11.23 -31.99 32.39
CA ILE A 620 -10.99 -31.25 31.14
C ILE A 620 -9.85 -31.86 30.29
N PHE A 621 -8.97 -32.66 30.91
CA PHE A 621 -7.83 -33.30 30.23
C PHE A 621 -8.03 -34.81 29.99
N GLU A 622 -9.04 -35.43 30.60
CA GLU A 622 -9.18 -36.88 30.61
C GLU A 622 -10.60 -37.32 30.26
N ALA A 623 -10.69 -38.17 29.24
CA ALA A 623 -11.91 -38.83 28.80
C ALA A 623 -11.65 -40.33 28.67
N MET A 624 -12.59 -41.14 29.13
CA MET A 624 -12.53 -42.60 29.12
C MET A 624 -13.70 -43.14 28.30
N VAL A 625 -13.46 -44.23 27.56
CA VAL A 625 -14.47 -44.96 26.80
C VAL A 625 -14.80 -46.25 27.52
N GLU A 626 -16.08 -46.50 27.76
CA GLU A 626 -16.59 -47.72 28.39
C GLU A 626 -17.84 -48.23 27.67
N LEU A 627 -18.09 -49.54 27.78
CA LEU A 627 -19.36 -50.13 27.36
C LEU A 627 -20.42 -49.99 28.44
N THR A 628 -21.67 -49.85 28.02
CA THR A 628 -22.84 -49.81 28.89
C THR A 628 -23.67 -51.09 28.75
N ASP A 629 -24.35 -51.50 29.82
CA ASP A 629 -25.12 -52.76 29.90
C ASP A 629 -26.38 -52.82 28.99
N ASN A 630 -26.57 -51.86 28.08
CA ASN A 630 -27.70 -51.80 27.15
C ASN A 630 -27.51 -52.78 25.97
N ALA A 631 -27.67 -54.07 26.24
CA ALA A 631 -27.48 -55.16 25.28
C ALA A 631 -28.62 -55.34 24.25
N GLY A 632 -29.54 -54.39 24.09
CA GLY A 632 -30.76 -54.58 23.28
C GLY A 632 -31.19 -53.43 22.35
N THR A 633 -30.47 -52.31 22.31
CA THR A 633 -30.89 -51.15 21.49
C THR A 633 -30.26 -51.22 20.10
N GLN A 634 -31.08 -51.40 19.06
CA GLN A 634 -30.62 -51.33 17.66
C GLN A 634 -30.10 -49.93 17.33
N PHE A 635 -29.02 -49.87 16.55
CA PHE A 635 -28.56 -48.62 15.93
C PHE A 635 -29.66 -48.09 15.01
N ILE A 636 -30.21 -46.93 15.34
CA ILE A 636 -31.12 -46.20 14.45
C ILE A 636 -30.27 -45.13 13.78
N ALA A 637 -30.00 -45.31 12.48
CA ALA A 637 -29.33 -44.28 11.71
C ALA A 637 -30.12 -42.96 11.86
N PRO A 638 -29.45 -41.81 12.09
CA PRO A 638 -30.13 -40.53 12.16
C PRO A 638 -30.73 -40.21 10.77
N ASN A 639 -31.99 -40.60 10.56
CA ASN A 639 -32.76 -40.10 9.44
C ASN A 639 -33.06 -38.64 9.74
N ILE A 640 -32.54 -37.74 8.90
CA ILE A 640 -32.82 -36.31 8.97
C ILE A 640 -34.35 -36.15 8.98
N PRO A 641 -34.95 -35.52 10.01
CA PRO A 641 -36.39 -35.36 10.08
C PRO A 641 -36.90 -34.60 8.85
N ASN A 642 -37.99 -35.10 8.27
CA ASN A 642 -38.72 -34.40 7.23
C ASN A 642 -39.21 -33.05 7.74
N ASN A 643 -39.24 -32.09 6.80
CA ASN A 643 -40.09 -30.89 6.74
C ASN A 643 -39.47 -29.56 7.21
N GLU A 644 -38.95 -28.79 6.25
CA GLU A 644 -39.47 -27.43 5.97
C GLU A 644 -39.52 -27.28 4.45
N ALA A 645 -40.70 -26.88 3.95
CA ALA A 645 -40.96 -26.69 2.54
C ALA A 645 -40.00 -25.67 1.93
N MET A 646 -39.62 -25.87 0.65
CA MET A 646 -39.01 -24.78 -0.11
C MET A 646 -39.96 -23.58 -0.08
N PRO A 647 -39.50 -22.36 0.26
CA PRO A 647 -40.29 -21.18 0.00
C PRO A 647 -40.30 -20.96 -1.52
N ASP A 648 -41.36 -21.42 -2.18
CA ASP A 648 -41.85 -20.77 -3.39
C ASP A 648 -42.22 -19.33 -2.99
N ASN A 649 -41.30 -18.39 -3.20
CA ASN A 649 -41.65 -16.99 -3.32
C ASN A 649 -40.57 -16.24 -4.10
N VAL A 650 -40.87 -16.02 -5.37
CA VAL A 650 -40.47 -14.81 -6.09
C VAL A 650 -40.86 -13.61 -5.22
N PRO A 651 -39.93 -12.74 -4.76
CA PRO A 651 -40.31 -11.59 -3.96
C PRO A 651 -40.99 -10.56 -4.87
N THR A 652 -42.31 -10.51 -4.79
CA THR A 652 -43.07 -9.33 -5.21
C THR A 652 -42.73 -8.19 -4.24
N ARG A 653 -42.32 -7.05 -4.83
CA ARG A 653 -42.04 -5.78 -4.14
C ARG A 653 -43.11 -5.46 -3.09
N LYS A 654 -42.69 -5.21 -1.84
CA LYS A 654 -43.44 -4.38 -0.88
C LYS A 654 -42.51 -3.40 -0.17
N PRO A 655 -43.01 -2.19 0.16
CA PRO A 655 -42.19 -1.01 0.37
C PRO A 655 -41.57 -0.93 1.76
N SER A 656 -40.50 -0.15 1.80
CA SER A 656 -39.68 0.28 2.93
C SER A 656 -40.50 0.66 4.15
N ARG A 657 -40.16 0.08 5.31
CA ARG A 657 -40.71 0.48 6.61
C ARG A 657 -39.76 1.51 7.22
N GLU A 658 -40.17 2.78 7.23
CA GLU A 658 -39.54 3.84 8.00
C GLU A 658 -39.51 3.47 9.49
N LYS A 659 -38.35 3.61 10.13
CA LYS A 659 -38.24 3.55 11.59
C LYS A 659 -38.77 4.86 12.15
N LEU A 660 -39.93 4.79 12.81
CA LEU A 660 -40.41 5.85 13.69
C LEU A 660 -39.43 6.04 14.85
N THR A 661 -38.85 7.24 14.93
CA THR A 661 -38.46 7.87 16.19
C THR A 661 -39.70 8.18 17.02
N VAL A 662 -39.66 7.89 18.31
CA VAL A 662 -40.75 8.11 19.28
C VAL A 662 -40.12 8.80 20.51
N PRO A 663 -40.80 9.79 21.12
CA PRO A 663 -40.59 11.23 20.99
C PRO A 663 -39.58 11.80 21.98
#